data_AF-A0A5J4W5L4-F1
#
_entry.id   AF-A0A5J4W5L4-F1
#
_cell.length_a   1.000
_cell.length_b   1.000
_cell.length_c   1.000
_cell.angle_alpha   90.00
_cell.angle_beta   90.00
_cell.angle_gamma   90.00
#
_symmetry.space_group_name_H-M   'P 1'
#
loop_
_entity.id
_entity.type
_entity.pdbx_description
1 polymer ?
#
loop_
_entity_poly.entity_id
_entity_poly.type
_entity_poly.pdbx_seq_one_letter_code
_entity_poly.pdbx_strand_id
1 'polypeptide(L)'
;MQLLNFPGSWDSLLIHHQKFVIDSKGDILIDGSSDQTRYNNVNITDIPLLNSEISESSNSFRLIPANVINTLKASSRQNFDYERCLVLNNSIKFADLVLYGYYAYARQGANITASLVYNLESNPKNVYGKLNDGNIIRVYGRDDGCKQDNYMYTFGFEINGVVSSNCISNNVILPGHEDAPEGTNMPQTPTKCQNTEIPFTKYLQGFKYGGINNVNNQQMKLYLTRTGPVLTGSTSNQNINIIIGWETDQKGGEQWIVAKQKILSVGSGNERYFDIYYEEEKIPFISDEYPNDYLYNGSVLYCDGSCPDPITGDDSDKDKEQEQEQEVVDCIKTPVDPDCTDDSADKADQDGIGLITATTQISNEKFNTEITLLIINNQQQDQHIITNCSFINCGNTNKDAGAIYMLLSNGGSASITNSTFRQCEALNDGGAIYAQINTDGILIIDSSLFTNCSSLQSNGGAIYIRINYASQCSFIIRDTIIQDCKATNNSTSQQYSLSDFGGGIFISGIGDYEPRSKLIDLQGVKYNNNTAGKGGQSLYVVMNNIVEWCAFGIDGEYVKGNYSDLVSDKKDLEGIPVDFNTFNTLTSEQILSQQQSLEHWWTLLGTINKAQVILNVSNPNGKLIFTIEGSNMVRGVLNVKIIEIGDKSDDETDLELNGLKDQKQKYNNMNNQIKVILAPIKYINNNYQPIAKKSLQDQQNEIIWPPENESNNAINIDGEINTAQTASFGMDDYKWLNYKKKLYGVLISNNRNIFSGKDGIQNEAVLLEVVIEEDDSKVFTVWMIVLIVVGSVVVIGTVVFVVLFLVYLKKLEQRHKGQRFDDQYSIPEETAGSSSSEYNNNY
;
A
#
# COMPACT_ATOMS: atom_id res chain seq x y z
N MET A 1 39.89 -15.51 16.22
CA MET A 1 38.64 -15.72 16.98
C MET A 1 38.70 -15.31 18.47
N GLN A 2 39.65 -14.44 18.90
CA GLN A 2 39.67 -13.92 20.30
C GLN A 2 40.44 -12.58 20.45
N LEU A 3 40.49 -11.73 19.40
CA LEU A 3 41.29 -10.49 19.43
C LEU A 3 40.47 -9.17 19.50
N LEU A 4 39.13 -9.24 19.53
CA LEU A 4 38.25 -8.07 19.69
C LEU A 4 37.17 -8.29 20.76
N ASN A 5 37.54 -8.95 21.88
CA ASN A 5 36.69 -8.89 23.07
C ASN A 5 36.82 -7.47 23.67
N PHE A 6 35.78 -6.66 23.48
CA PHE A 6 35.63 -5.37 24.14
C PHE A 6 35.53 -5.58 25.66
N PRO A 7 36.45 -5.06 26.48
CA PRO A 7 36.39 -5.23 27.92
C PRO A 7 35.24 -4.41 28.53
N GLY A 8 34.53 -4.99 29.49
CA GLY A 8 33.43 -4.35 30.20
C GLY A 8 33.92 -3.32 31.23
N SER A 9 33.93 -2.05 30.85
CA SER A 9 33.52 -0.86 31.65
C SER A 9 33.94 0.44 30.95
N TRP A 10 33.56 0.57 29.69
CA TRP A 10 33.80 1.77 28.89
C TRP A 10 32.81 2.89 29.24
N ASP A 11 33.30 4.13 29.31
CA ASP A 11 32.50 5.32 29.57
C ASP A 11 31.60 5.59 28.37
N SER A 12 30.30 5.71 28.61
CA SER A 12 29.28 5.82 27.56
C SER A 12 29.26 7.16 26.81
N LEU A 13 30.07 8.13 27.23
CA LEU A 13 30.33 9.37 26.48
C LEU A 13 31.57 9.31 25.58
N LEU A 14 32.32 8.20 25.58
CA LEU A 14 33.54 8.07 24.79
C LEU A 14 33.31 7.24 23.53
N ILE A 15 33.79 7.75 22.41
CA ILE A 15 34.04 6.99 21.18
C ILE A 15 35.41 6.32 21.32
N HIS A 16 35.45 5.00 21.19
CA HIS A 16 36.67 4.21 21.26
C HIS A 16 37.20 3.89 19.86
N HIS A 17 38.30 4.55 19.48
CA HIS A 17 38.94 4.42 18.19
C HIS A 17 40.21 3.57 18.26
N GLN A 18 40.36 2.62 17.35
CA GLN A 18 41.54 1.75 17.29
C GLN A 18 42.78 2.54 16.87
N LYS A 19 43.80 2.64 17.72
CA LYS A 19 45.07 3.24 17.34
C LYS A 19 45.84 2.32 16.41
N PHE A 20 46.49 2.93 15.44
CA PHE A 20 47.48 2.26 14.61
C PHE A 20 48.53 3.26 14.13
N VAL A 21 49.72 2.75 13.80
CA VAL A 21 50.80 3.51 13.18
C VAL A 21 51.11 2.90 11.83
N ILE A 22 51.21 3.74 10.80
CA ILE A 22 51.64 3.35 9.47
C ILE A 22 53.16 3.55 9.41
N ASP A 23 53.90 2.51 9.07
CA ASP A 23 55.34 2.58 8.92
C ASP A 23 55.77 3.13 7.54
N SER A 24 57.08 3.28 7.32
CA SER A 24 57.63 3.81 6.07
C SER A 24 57.36 2.92 4.83
N LYS A 25 56.90 1.68 5.02
CA LYS A 25 56.55 0.74 3.94
C LYS A 25 55.04 0.71 3.67
N GLY A 26 54.25 1.44 4.46
CA GLY A 26 52.79 1.41 4.39
C GLY A 26 52.18 0.23 5.13
N ASP A 27 52.93 -0.48 5.98
CA ASP A 27 52.40 -1.53 6.85
C ASP A 27 51.84 -0.91 8.14
N ILE A 28 50.83 -1.53 8.74
CA ILE A 28 50.25 -1.09 10.01
C ILE A 28 50.82 -1.88 11.18
N LEU A 29 51.12 -1.18 12.29
CA LEU A 29 51.29 -1.77 13.61
C LEU A 29 50.19 -1.31 14.59
N ILE A 30 49.52 -2.29 15.20
CA ILE A 30 48.58 -2.09 16.31
C ILE A 30 49.28 -2.49 17.62
N ASP A 31 49.45 -1.54 18.55
CA ASP A 31 50.00 -1.83 19.88
C ASP A 31 48.92 -2.30 20.84
N GLY A 32 48.69 -3.61 20.84
CA GLY A 32 47.73 -4.27 21.70
C GLY A 32 48.22 -4.54 23.12
N SER A 33 49.38 -4.05 23.55
CA SER A 33 49.96 -4.40 24.86
C SER A 33 49.19 -3.89 26.08
N SER A 34 48.33 -2.88 25.90
CA SER A 34 47.39 -2.37 26.89
C SER A 34 46.21 -1.68 26.21
N ASP A 35 45.11 -1.44 26.93
CA ASP A 35 43.97 -0.68 26.38
C ASP A 35 44.34 0.77 26.03
N GLN A 36 45.23 1.40 26.81
CA GLN A 36 45.68 2.78 26.58
C GLN A 36 46.53 2.93 25.31
N THR A 37 47.30 1.89 24.97
CA THR A 37 48.07 1.84 23.72
C THR A 37 47.19 1.43 22.55
N ARG A 38 46.13 0.63 22.81
CA ARG A 38 45.22 0.11 21.78
C ARG A 38 44.18 1.12 21.33
N TYR A 39 43.63 1.94 22.22
CA TYR A 39 42.50 2.82 21.88
C TYR A 39 42.75 4.30 22.18
N ASN A 40 42.34 5.16 21.25
CA ASN A 40 42.11 6.58 21.49
C ASN A 40 40.66 6.75 21.91
N ASN A 41 40.42 7.55 22.94
CA ASN A 41 39.06 7.87 23.38
C ASN A 41 38.76 9.32 23.00
N VAL A 42 37.65 9.53 22.31
CA VAL A 42 37.16 10.87 21.93
C VAL A 42 35.87 11.11 22.67
N ASN A 43 35.77 12.21 23.43
CA ASN A 43 34.52 12.54 24.08
C ASN A 43 33.53 13.05 23.05
N ILE A 44 32.33 12.47 23.01
CA ILE A 44 31.29 12.86 22.06
C ILE A 44 30.96 14.35 22.17
N THR A 45 31.06 14.95 23.36
CA THR A 45 30.75 16.38 23.54
C THR A 45 31.79 17.32 22.94
N ASP A 46 32.98 16.81 22.60
CA ASP A 46 34.03 17.60 21.94
C ASP A 46 33.79 17.73 20.43
N ILE A 47 32.90 16.89 19.87
CA ILE A 47 32.47 16.97 18.47
C ILE A 47 31.35 18.03 18.37
N PRO A 48 31.44 19.00 17.43
CA PRO A 48 30.39 20.01 17.25
C PRO A 48 29.08 19.39 16.74
N LEU A 49 27.96 20.07 16.99
CA LEU A 49 26.66 19.70 16.44
C LEU A 49 26.69 19.75 14.90
N LEU A 50 26.06 18.77 14.26
CA LEU A 50 25.83 18.74 12.81
C LEU A 50 24.96 19.90 12.34
N ASN A 51 23.99 20.28 13.17
CA ASN A 51 23.09 21.40 12.94
C ASN A 51 22.99 22.22 14.24
N SER A 52 23.40 23.48 14.20
CA SER A 52 23.38 24.36 15.37
C SER A 52 21.97 24.75 15.84
N GLU A 53 20.94 24.53 15.03
CA GLU A 53 19.55 24.87 15.32
C GLU A 53 18.80 23.74 16.03
N ILE A 54 19.33 22.51 16.00
CA ILE A 54 18.68 21.33 16.57
C ILE A 54 19.60 20.72 17.63
N SER A 55 19.05 20.44 18.81
CA SER A 55 19.78 19.83 19.93
C SER A 55 19.04 18.61 20.47
N GLU A 56 19.64 17.94 21.45
CA GLU A 56 19.10 16.71 22.04
C GLU A 56 17.77 16.93 22.79
N SER A 57 17.44 18.19 23.10
CA SER A 57 16.17 18.57 23.70
C SER A 57 15.03 18.74 22.69
N SER A 58 15.29 18.62 21.39
CA SER A 58 14.26 18.74 20.36
C SER A 58 13.29 17.55 20.38
N ASN A 59 12.00 17.82 20.15
CA ASN A 59 10.94 16.80 20.10
C ASN A 59 11.11 15.80 18.94
N SER A 60 11.84 16.18 17.90
CA SER A 60 12.20 15.29 16.81
C SER A 60 13.52 15.69 16.17
N PHE A 61 14.17 14.70 15.56
CA PHE A 61 15.40 14.87 14.81
C PHE A 61 15.49 13.76 13.76
N ARG A 62 15.90 14.10 12.55
CA ARG A 62 16.08 13.15 11.43
C ARG A 62 17.36 13.51 10.67
N LEU A 63 18.27 12.55 10.56
CA LEU A 63 19.46 12.64 9.70
C LEU A 63 19.11 12.44 8.23
N ILE A 64 18.13 11.57 7.98
CA ILE A 64 17.63 11.23 6.66
C ILE A 64 16.14 11.60 6.64
N PRO A 65 15.66 12.37 5.64
CA PRO A 65 14.26 12.78 5.58
C PRO A 65 13.30 11.57 5.52
N ALA A 66 12.07 11.77 5.96
CA ALA A 66 11.05 10.72 5.92
C ALA A 66 10.84 10.21 4.49
N ASN A 67 10.60 8.90 4.35
CA ASN A 67 10.41 8.20 3.08
C ASN A 67 11.62 8.16 2.14
N VAL A 68 12.81 8.64 2.57
CA VAL A 68 14.04 8.60 1.76
C VAL A 68 14.84 7.32 2.00
N ILE A 69 14.72 6.67 3.16
CA ILE A 69 15.50 5.46 3.47
C ILE A 69 15.35 4.39 2.39
N ASN A 70 14.13 4.15 1.91
CA ASN A 70 13.87 3.11 0.91
C ASN A 70 14.36 3.50 -0.50
N THR A 71 14.77 4.76 -0.71
CA THR A 71 15.32 5.27 -1.99
C THR A 71 16.84 5.40 -1.97
N LEU A 72 17.49 5.19 -0.82
CA LEU A 72 18.95 5.21 -0.73
C LEU A 72 19.52 3.92 -1.32
N LYS A 73 20.53 4.04 -2.18
CA LYS A 73 21.24 2.90 -2.78
C LYS A 73 21.82 1.98 -1.72
N ALA A 74 22.30 2.56 -0.61
CA ALA A 74 22.79 1.83 0.55
C ALA A 74 21.73 0.95 1.23
N SER A 75 20.44 1.29 1.12
CA SER A 75 19.32 0.51 1.65
C SER A 75 18.83 -0.55 0.68
N SER A 76 19.18 -0.44 -0.59
CA SER A 76 18.74 -1.36 -1.64
C SER A 76 19.43 -2.71 -1.55
N ARG A 77 18.84 -3.70 -2.21
CA ARG A 77 19.42 -5.03 -2.38
C ARG A 77 20.78 -4.97 -3.05
N GLN A 78 21.71 -5.80 -2.57
CA GLN A 78 23.06 -5.85 -3.13
C GLN A 78 23.12 -6.65 -4.43
N ASN A 79 22.20 -7.61 -4.61
CA ASN A 79 22.04 -8.42 -5.83
C ASN A 79 23.30 -9.21 -6.24
N PHE A 80 24.12 -9.62 -5.27
CA PHE A 80 25.21 -10.57 -5.47
C PHE A 80 25.39 -11.48 -4.25
N ASP A 81 25.94 -12.67 -4.47
CA ASP A 81 26.19 -13.66 -3.43
C ASP A 81 27.46 -13.30 -2.64
N TYR A 82 27.31 -12.38 -1.70
CA TYR A 82 28.41 -11.97 -0.81
C TYR A 82 28.84 -13.05 0.18
N GLU A 83 28.08 -14.14 0.33
CA GLU A 83 28.39 -15.20 1.31
C GLU A 83 29.66 -15.97 0.92
N ARG A 84 29.99 -15.96 -0.37
CA ARG A 84 31.21 -16.55 -0.96
C ARG A 84 32.51 -15.80 -0.64
N CYS A 85 32.41 -14.67 0.03
CA CYS A 85 33.55 -13.90 0.54
C CYS A 85 33.31 -13.58 2.02
N LEU A 86 34.01 -14.28 2.92
CA LEU A 86 33.77 -14.20 4.37
C LEU A 86 33.75 -12.76 4.91
N VAL A 87 34.70 -11.93 4.47
CA VAL A 87 34.79 -10.53 4.93
C VAL A 87 33.63 -9.66 4.43
N LEU A 88 33.14 -9.87 3.19
CA LEU A 88 31.98 -9.16 2.66
C LEU A 88 30.70 -9.63 3.36
N ASN A 89 30.54 -10.94 3.56
CA ASN A 89 29.44 -11.53 4.29
C ASN A 89 29.27 -10.92 5.68
N ASN A 90 30.37 -10.83 6.44
CA ASN A 90 30.34 -10.28 7.78
C ASN A 90 30.06 -8.77 7.76
N SER A 91 30.72 -8.01 6.88
CA SER A 91 30.49 -6.55 6.78
C SER A 91 29.04 -6.20 6.40
N ILE A 92 28.44 -6.94 5.47
CA ILE A 92 27.06 -6.69 5.02
C ILE A 92 26.06 -7.13 6.09
N LYS A 93 26.26 -8.29 6.73
CA LYS A 93 25.41 -8.75 7.84
C LYS A 93 25.45 -7.83 9.05
N PHE A 94 26.62 -7.26 9.35
CA PHE A 94 26.80 -6.27 10.44
C PHE A 94 26.49 -4.82 10.04
N ALA A 95 25.94 -4.60 8.83
CA ALA A 95 25.43 -3.31 8.35
C ALA A 95 26.49 -2.22 8.08
N ASP A 96 27.78 -2.54 8.04
CA ASP A 96 28.85 -1.57 7.81
C ASP A 96 28.78 -0.91 6.42
N LEU A 97 28.46 -1.71 5.39
CA LEU A 97 28.24 -1.20 4.03
C LEU A 97 27.14 -0.12 3.98
N VAL A 98 26.07 -0.34 4.73
CA VAL A 98 24.93 0.59 4.79
C VAL A 98 25.26 1.80 5.64
N LEU A 99 26.01 1.61 6.72
CA LEU A 99 26.54 2.69 7.55
C LEU A 99 27.35 3.69 6.70
N TYR A 100 28.28 3.21 5.86
CA TYR A 100 29.06 4.06 4.96
C TYR A 100 28.17 4.85 3.99
N GLY A 101 27.18 4.20 3.36
CA GLY A 101 26.27 4.87 2.45
C GLY A 101 25.39 5.93 3.13
N TYR A 102 24.92 5.66 4.35
CA TYR A 102 24.12 6.62 5.11
C TYR A 102 24.95 7.80 5.60
N TYR A 103 26.21 7.59 5.98
CA TYR A 103 27.11 8.69 6.30
C TYR A 103 27.42 9.53 5.06
N ALA A 104 27.68 8.90 3.90
CA ALA A 104 27.89 9.62 2.65
C ALA A 104 26.68 10.49 2.28
N TYR A 105 25.46 9.97 2.49
CA TYR A 105 24.24 10.75 2.29
C TYR A 105 24.06 11.86 3.33
N ALA A 106 24.10 11.53 4.63
CA ALA A 106 23.80 12.47 5.70
C ALA A 106 24.86 13.56 5.89
N ARG A 107 26.13 13.27 5.56
CA ARG A 107 27.25 14.21 5.74
C ARG A 107 27.67 14.91 4.45
N GLN A 108 27.46 14.28 3.28
CA GLN A 108 27.99 14.76 1.99
C GLN A 108 26.93 14.81 0.88
N GLY A 109 25.67 14.47 1.17
CA GLY A 109 24.58 14.45 0.17
C GLY A 109 24.70 13.35 -0.89
N ALA A 110 25.64 12.42 -0.74
CA ALA A 110 25.96 11.43 -1.76
C ALA A 110 25.15 10.14 -1.57
N ASN A 111 24.26 9.84 -2.53
CA ASN A 111 23.50 8.59 -2.54
C ASN A 111 24.29 7.47 -3.24
N ILE A 112 25.08 6.72 -2.46
CA ILE A 112 25.93 5.64 -2.96
C ILE A 112 25.72 4.34 -2.16
N THR A 113 25.95 3.22 -2.83
CA THR A 113 26.36 1.97 -2.16
C THR A 113 27.88 1.98 -2.06
N ALA A 114 28.44 1.76 -0.88
CA ALA A 114 29.89 1.77 -0.68
C ALA A 114 30.56 0.50 -1.24
N SER A 115 31.75 0.67 -1.82
CA SER A 115 32.59 -0.45 -2.26
C SER A 115 33.49 -0.94 -1.13
N LEU A 116 33.11 -2.05 -0.51
CA LEU A 116 33.95 -2.77 0.45
C LEU A 116 35.15 -3.41 -0.25
N VAL A 117 34.99 -3.83 -1.51
CA VAL A 117 36.11 -4.34 -2.33
C VAL A 117 37.20 -3.29 -2.48
N TYR A 118 36.83 -2.03 -2.75
CA TYR A 118 37.81 -0.94 -2.79
C TYR A 118 38.56 -0.79 -1.46
N ASN A 119 37.86 -0.92 -0.32
CA ASN A 119 38.52 -0.87 0.99
C ASN A 119 39.50 -2.04 1.18
N LEU A 120 39.15 -3.24 0.74
CA LEU A 120 40.06 -4.40 0.77
C LEU A 120 41.25 -4.21 -0.18
N GLU A 121 41.04 -3.69 -1.39
CA GLU A 121 42.09 -3.43 -2.38
C GLU A 121 42.99 -2.26 -1.98
N SER A 122 42.53 -1.37 -1.11
CA SER A 122 43.29 -0.25 -0.57
C SER A 122 43.85 -0.52 0.83
N ASN A 123 43.65 -1.73 1.37
CA ASN A 123 44.23 -2.11 2.66
C ASN A 123 45.76 -2.09 2.63
N PRO A 124 46.39 -1.81 3.79
CA PRO A 124 47.83 -1.98 4.00
C PRO A 124 48.31 -3.38 3.61
N LYS A 125 49.53 -3.45 3.08
CA LYS A 125 50.11 -4.72 2.63
C LYS A 125 50.17 -5.74 3.77
N ASN A 126 50.60 -5.32 4.95
CA ASN A 126 50.54 -6.12 6.17
C ASN A 126 50.01 -5.32 7.35
N VAL A 127 49.31 -6.02 8.23
CA VAL A 127 48.91 -5.53 9.54
C VAL A 127 49.52 -6.41 10.62
N TYR A 128 50.24 -5.79 11.53
CA TYR A 128 50.93 -6.41 12.64
C TYR A 128 50.27 -6.05 13.96
N GLY A 129 50.14 -7.02 14.84
CA GLY A 129 49.65 -6.85 16.20
C GLY A 129 50.78 -7.12 17.19
N LYS A 130 51.03 -6.16 18.09
CA LYS A 130 51.90 -6.38 19.24
C LYS A 130 51.07 -6.87 20.42
N LEU A 131 51.41 -8.05 20.91
CA LEU A 131 50.73 -8.71 22.03
C LEU A 131 51.22 -8.17 23.38
N ASN A 132 50.53 -8.55 24.46
CA ASN A 132 50.84 -8.15 25.84
C ASN A 132 52.24 -8.57 26.30
N ASP A 133 52.77 -9.66 25.75
CA ASP A 133 54.13 -10.15 26.00
C ASP A 133 55.20 -9.44 25.16
N GLY A 134 54.80 -8.47 24.33
CA GLY A 134 55.66 -7.70 23.43
C GLY A 134 55.94 -8.37 22.09
N ASN A 135 55.45 -9.59 21.85
CA ASN A 135 55.63 -10.28 20.58
C ASN A 135 54.82 -9.60 19.47
N ILE A 136 55.43 -9.45 18.29
CA ILE A 136 54.77 -8.91 17.10
C ILE A 136 54.42 -10.06 16.18
N ILE A 137 53.14 -10.17 15.85
CA ILE A 137 52.61 -11.18 14.93
C ILE A 137 51.97 -10.50 13.73
N ARG A 138 52.14 -11.06 12.52
CA ARG A 138 51.32 -10.68 11.37
C ARG A 138 49.90 -11.17 11.64
N VAL A 139 48.94 -10.26 11.64
CA VAL A 139 47.53 -10.60 11.86
C VAL A 139 46.90 -10.97 10.51
N TYR A 140 47.07 -10.11 9.50
CA TYR A 140 46.59 -10.29 8.13
C TYR A 140 47.28 -9.25 7.22
N GLY A 141 46.90 -9.20 5.95
CA GLY A 141 47.34 -8.19 5.00
C GLY A 141 46.46 -8.17 3.76
N ARG A 142 46.65 -7.15 2.94
CA ARG A 142 45.93 -6.91 1.68
C ARG A 142 45.76 -8.17 0.81
N ASP A 143 46.82 -8.97 0.69
CA ASP A 143 46.85 -10.14 -0.19
C ASP A 143 46.05 -11.34 0.35
N ASP A 144 45.54 -11.27 1.58
CA ASP A 144 44.67 -12.30 2.16
C ASP A 144 43.22 -12.23 1.61
N GLY A 145 42.85 -11.14 0.92
CA GLY A 145 41.58 -11.01 0.20
C GLY A 145 40.36 -11.34 1.08
N CYS A 146 39.54 -12.30 0.64
CA CYS A 146 38.35 -12.77 1.34
C CYS A 146 38.63 -13.60 2.61
N LYS A 147 39.89 -13.98 2.89
CA LYS A 147 40.26 -14.74 4.10
C LYS A 147 40.51 -13.86 5.33
N GLN A 148 40.39 -12.54 5.19
CA GLN A 148 40.57 -11.59 6.28
C GLN A 148 39.49 -11.75 7.36
N ASP A 149 39.84 -11.40 8.61
CA ASP A 149 38.93 -11.39 9.75
C ASP A 149 37.98 -10.17 9.69
N ASN A 150 37.01 -10.13 10.61
CA ASN A 150 36.01 -9.08 10.68
C ASN A 150 36.66 -7.72 10.94
N TYR A 151 36.07 -6.66 10.37
CA TYR A 151 36.47 -5.26 10.54
C TYR A 151 37.78 -4.85 9.86
N MET A 152 38.49 -5.71 9.14
CA MET A 152 39.80 -5.36 8.57
C MET A 152 39.74 -4.43 7.35
N TYR A 153 38.61 -4.38 6.65
CA TYR A 153 38.35 -3.37 5.63
C TYR A 153 38.22 -1.94 6.21
N THR A 154 38.02 -1.79 7.54
CA THR A 154 37.94 -0.47 8.17
C THR A 154 39.27 0.31 8.08
N PHE A 155 40.42 -0.36 8.01
CA PHE A 155 41.71 0.34 7.80
C PHE A 155 41.79 0.96 6.41
N GLY A 156 41.38 0.22 5.37
CA GLY A 156 41.25 0.73 4.02
C GLY A 156 40.29 1.91 3.95
N PHE A 157 39.17 1.84 4.68
CA PHE A 157 38.25 2.97 4.86
C PHE A 157 38.91 4.17 5.56
N GLU A 158 39.53 4.00 6.73
CA GLU A 158 40.10 5.14 7.47
C GLU A 158 41.26 5.82 6.72
N ILE A 159 42.00 5.05 5.92
CA ILE A 159 43.11 5.59 5.11
C ILE A 159 42.60 6.27 3.83
N ASN A 160 41.60 5.69 3.16
CA ASN A 160 41.25 6.07 1.78
C ASN A 160 39.81 6.57 1.59
N GLY A 161 38.97 6.53 2.61
CA GLY A 161 37.52 6.71 2.48
C GLY A 161 36.87 5.54 1.75
N VAL A 162 35.71 5.78 1.13
CA VAL A 162 35.00 4.80 0.29
C VAL A 162 34.77 5.36 -1.11
N VAL A 163 34.66 4.47 -2.10
CA VAL A 163 34.13 4.82 -3.44
C VAL A 163 32.78 4.13 -3.63
N SER A 164 32.01 4.56 -4.63
CA SER A 164 30.76 3.87 -4.97
C SER A 164 31.04 2.47 -5.51
N SER A 165 30.18 1.51 -5.21
CA SER A 165 30.21 0.18 -5.84
C SER A 165 30.00 0.22 -7.36
N ASN A 166 29.41 1.30 -7.89
CA ASN A 166 29.34 1.53 -9.35
C ASN A 166 30.71 1.87 -9.94
N CYS A 167 31.62 2.43 -9.14
CA CYS A 167 33.00 2.72 -9.53
C CYS A 167 33.87 1.45 -9.43
N ILE A 168 33.82 0.77 -8.28
CA ILE A 168 34.51 -0.50 -8.01
C ILE A 168 33.50 -1.50 -7.46
N SER A 169 33.15 -2.51 -8.25
CA SER A 169 32.11 -3.49 -7.88
C SER A 169 32.43 -4.29 -6.61
N ASN A 170 31.41 -4.58 -5.81
CA ASN A 170 31.53 -5.50 -4.67
C ASN A 170 31.49 -6.98 -5.08
N ASN A 171 31.10 -7.29 -6.32
CA ASN A 171 31.00 -8.66 -6.85
C ASN A 171 32.31 -9.14 -7.51
N VAL A 172 33.46 -8.60 -7.09
CA VAL A 172 34.77 -8.97 -7.64
C VAL A 172 35.29 -10.24 -6.96
N ILE A 173 35.81 -11.16 -7.76
CA ILE A 173 36.44 -12.40 -7.26
C ILE A 173 37.84 -12.05 -6.73
N LEU A 174 37.95 -11.92 -5.40
CA LEU A 174 39.22 -11.67 -4.70
C LEU A 174 39.91 -12.98 -4.29
N PRO A 175 41.22 -12.94 -3.94
CA PRO A 175 41.91 -14.11 -3.37
C PRO A 175 41.14 -14.68 -2.17
N GLY A 176 40.87 -15.98 -2.20
CA GLY A 176 40.12 -16.66 -1.14
C GLY A 176 38.60 -16.54 -1.21
N HIS A 177 38.04 -15.94 -2.27
CA HIS A 177 36.64 -16.11 -2.65
C HIS A 177 36.39 -17.59 -3.01
N GLU A 178 35.18 -18.11 -2.74
CA GLU A 178 34.89 -19.54 -2.99
C GLU A 178 35.06 -19.94 -4.46
N ASP A 179 34.69 -19.04 -5.38
CA ASP A 179 34.87 -19.22 -6.82
C ASP A 179 36.27 -18.81 -7.35
N ALA A 180 37.21 -18.42 -6.50
CA ALA A 180 38.53 -17.99 -6.95
C ALA A 180 39.38 -19.16 -7.46
N PRO A 181 39.92 -19.10 -8.70
CA PRO A 181 40.92 -20.05 -9.17
C PRO A 181 42.14 -20.10 -8.24
N GLU A 182 42.79 -21.27 -8.17
CA GLU A 182 44.04 -21.42 -7.42
C GLU A 182 45.10 -20.45 -7.97
N GLY A 183 45.75 -19.69 -7.07
CA GLY A 183 46.73 -18.67 -7.46
C GLY A 183 46.16 -17.31 -7.86
N THR A 184 44.86 -17.05 -7.64
CA THR A 184 44.27 -15.70 -7.81
C THR A 184 45.02 -14.68 -6.96
N ASN A 185 45.51 -13.62 -7.59
CA ASN A 185 46.25 -12.54 -6.95
C ASN A 185 45.34 -11.35 -6.64
N MET A 186 45.67 -10.60 -5.59
CA MET A 186 44.95 -9.38 -5.25
C MET A 186 45.11 -8.35 -6.38
N PRO A 187 44.02 -7.70 -6.86
CA PRO A 187 44.11 -6.61 -7.83
C PRO A 187 45.03 -5.49 -7.33
N GLN A 188 45.52 -4.61 -8.21
CA GLN A 188 46.21 -3.39 -7.78
C GLN A 188 45.22 -2.39 -7.18
N THR A 189 45.66 -1.52 -6.28
CA THR A 189 44.78 -0.54 -5.64
C THR A 189 44.21 0.38 -6.73
N PRO A 190 42.88 0.46 -6.89
CA PRO A 190 42.30 1.25 -7.96
C PRO A 190 42.63 2.73 -7.78
N THR A 191 42.98 3.36 -8.90
CA THR A 191 43.14 4.82 -9.02
C THR A 191 42.13 5.44 -9.98
N LYS A 192 41.32 4.61 -10.64
CA LYS A 192 40.25 4.96 -11.58
C LYS A 192 39.11 3.95 -11.42
N CYS A 193 37.91 4.33 -11.82
CA CYS A 193 36.77 3.44 -11.82
C CYS A 193 36.92 2.37 -12.92
N GLN A 194 36.25 1.23 -12.74
CA GLN A 194 36.20 0.17 -13.74
C GLN A 194 35.56 0.67 -15.06
N ASN A 195 34.55 1.54 -14.94
CA ASN A 195 34.06 2.36 -16.03
C ASN A 195 34.72 3.75 -15.98
N THR A 196 35.48 4.12 -17.02
CA THR A 196 36.21 5.39 -17.11
C THR A 196 35.31 6.62 -17.24
N GLU A 197 34.02 6.44 -17.56
CA GLU A 197 33.03 7.52 -17.58
C GLU A 197 32.56 7.92 -16.18
N ILE A 198 32.79 7.06 -15.18
CA ILE A 198 32.45 7.34 -13.78
C ILE A 198 33.64 8.05 -13.13
N PRO A 199 33.44 9.23 -12.52
CA PRO A 199 34.50 9.91 -11.81
C PRO A 199 34.95 9.10 -10.59
N PHE A 200 36.26 9.01 -10.39
CA PHE A 200 36.85 8.36 -9.22
C PHE A 200 36.75 9.27 -7.99
N THR A 201 35.56 9.28 -7.38
CA THR A 201 35.25 10.13 -6.22
C THR A 201 35.39 9.34 -4.93
N LYS A 202 36.21 9.86 -4.01
CA LYS A 202 36.36 9.31 -2.66
C LYS A 202 35.47 10.06 -1.67
N TYR A 203 34.59 9.32 -1.01
CA TYR A 203 33.68 9.81 0.02
C TYR A 203 34.22 9.47 1.41
N LEU A 204 33.77 10.23 2.41
CA LEU A 204 34.12 10.00 3.82
C LEU A 204 35.63 9.96 4.12
N GLN A 205 36.46 10.62 3.32
CA GLN A 205 37.89 10.73 3.61
C GLN A 205 38.12 11.49 4.92
N GLY A 206 39.01 10.98 5.77
CA GLY A 206 39.31 11.58 7.08
C GLY A 206 38.28 11.26 8.17
N PHE A 207 37.24 10.47 7.87
CA PHE A 207 36.41 9.86 8.90
C PHE A 207 37.11 8.65 9.51
N LYS A 208 36.86 8.43 10.80
CA LYS A 208 37.39 7.34 11.61
C LYS A 208 36.26 6.43 12.07
N TYR A 209 36.55 5.15 12.29
CA TYR A 209 35.59 4.15 12.74
C TYR A 209 35.69 3.98 14.26
N GLY A 210 34.63 4.29 15.00
CA GLY A 210 34.64 4.32 16.46
C GLY A 210 33.58 3.41 17.09
N GLY A 211 33.98 2.66 18.13
CA GLY A 211 33.06 1.86 18.94
C GLY A 211 32.42 2.68 20.06
N ILE A 212 31.15 2.38 20.37
CA ILE A 212 30.41 2.94 21.50
C ILE A 212 29.86 1.81 22.37
N ASN A 213 29.79 2.03 23.68
CA ASN A 213 29.40 0.99 24.63
C ASN A 213 28.60 1.56 25.81
N ASN A 214 27.61 0.82 26.29
CA ASN A 214 26.75 1.17 27.44
C ASN A 214 26.01 2.52 27.29
N VAL A 215 25.58 2.87 26.08
CA VAL A 215 24.92 4.15 25.77
C VAL A 215 23.43 4.09 26.15
N ASN A 216 22.94 5.09 26.90
CA ASN A 216 21.51 5.21 27.21
C ASN A 216 20.75 6.09 26.16
N ASN A 217 19.42 6.21 26.28
CA ASN A 217 18.64 6.96 25.29
C ASN A 217 19.06 8.44 25.15
N GLN A 218 19.38 9.12 26.25
CA GLN A 218 19.81 10.53 26.21
C GLN A 218 21.18 10.69 25.56
N GLN A 219 22.10 9.78 25.87
CA GLN A 219 23.43 9.76 25.28
C GLN A 219 23.38 9.40 23.79
N MET A 220 22.48 8.51 23.38
CA MET A 220 22.28 8.18 21.97
C MET A 220 21.91 9.42 21.13
N LYS A 221 21.12 10.35 21.67
CA LYS A 221 20.84 11.63 21.01
C LYS A 221 22.11 12.45 20.78
N LEU A 222 23.06 12.46 21.73
CA LEU A 222 24.36 13.16 21.56
C LEU A 222 25.17 12.60 20.39
N TYR A 223 25.17 11.28 20.21
CA TYR A 223 25.85 10.63 19.08
C TYR A 223 25.17 11.03 17.76
N LEU A 224 23.84 10.88 17.67
CA LEU A 224 23.09 11.22 16.46
C LEU A 224 23.27 12.67 15.99
N THR A 225 23.29 13.63 16.91
CA THR A 225 23.38 15.06 16.58
C THR A 225 24.79 15.54 16.25
N ARG A 226 25.83 14.72 16.46
CA ARG A 226 27.25 15.11 16.31
C ARG A 226 28.02 14.25 15.32
N THR A 227 27.80 12.94 15.34
CA THR A 227 28.47 12.02 14.41
C THR A 227 27.61 11.78 13.18
N GLY A 228 26.34 11.42 13.38
CA GLY A 228 25.42 11.02 12.32
C GLY A 228 24.77 9.67 12.66
N PRO A 229 24.46 8.82 11.66
CA PRO A 229 23.81 7.53 11.89
C PRO A 229 24.57 6.68 12.91
N VAL A 230 23.88 5.93 13.75
CA VAL A 230 24.51 5.07 14.76
C VAL A 230 24.17 3.61 14.50
N LEU A 231 25.18 2.80 14.22
CA LEU A 231 25.05 1.34 14.13
C LEU A 231 24.92 0.79 15.55
N THR A 232 23.89 0.02 15.83
CA THR A 232 23.67 -0.61 17.14
C THR A 232 23.82 -2.13 17.05
N GLY A 233 24.37 -2.75 18.09
CA GLY A 233 24.46 -4.20 18.21
C GLY A 233 23.15 -4.86 18.66
N SER A 234 23.03 -6.16 18.40
CA SER A 234 21.91 -6.98 18.85
C SER A 234 21.87 -7.06 20.38
N THR A 235 20.82 -6.51 21.01
CA THR A 235 20.43 -6.90 22.37
C THR A 235 19.53 -8.14 22.28
N SER A 236 19.50 -8.94 23.34
CA SER A 236 19.00 -10.33 23.40
C SER A 236 17.57 -10.60 22.90
N ASN A 237 16.83 -9.61 22.41
CA ASN A 237 15.50 -9.78 21.79
C ASN A 237 15.19 -8.87 20.59
N GLN A 238 16.10 -8.02 20.07
CA GLN A 238 15.81 -7.19 18.89
C GLN A 238 17.06 -6.89 18.04
N ASN A 239 17.01 -7.19 16.73
CA ASN A 239 17.99 -6.73 15.75
C ASN A 239 17.76 -5.24 15.43
N ILE A 240 18.29 -4.33 16.24
CA ILE A 240 18.33 -2.89 15.94
C ILE A 240 19.57 -2.67 15.06
N ASN A 241 19.42 -2.18 13.82
CA ASN A 241 20.56 -2.10 12.90
C ASN A 241 21.15 -0.68 12.83
N ILE A 242 20.42 0.34 12.37
CA ILE A 242 20.96 1.71 12.35
C ILE A 242 19.92 2.71 12.84
N ILE A 243 20.25 3.49 13.87
CA ILE A 243 19.43 4.60 14.35
C ILE A 243 19.77 5.85 13.53
N ILE A 244 18.74 6.53 13.02
CA ILE A 244 18.88 7.70 12.13
C ILE A 244 18.14 8.94 12.64
N GLY A 245 17.42 8.82 13.75
CA GLY A 245 16.64 9.92 14.31
C GLY A 245 15.73 9.50 15.44
N TRP A 246 14.96 10.44 15.97
CA TRP A 246 13.89 10.21 16.93
C TRP A 246 12.70 11.14 16.69
N GLU A 247 11.55 10.77 17.25
CA GLU A 247 10.36 11.62 17.29
C GLU A 247 9.53 11.33 18.55
N THR A 248 8.82 12.34 19.03
CA THR A 248 7.76 12.20 20.03
C THR A 248 6.41 11.95 19.33
N ASP A 249 5.73 10.88 19.70
CA ASP A 249 4.43 10.53 19.13
C ASP A 249 3.26 11.40 19.65
N GLN A 250 2.08 11.23 19.05
CA GLN A 250 0.86 11.99 19.40
C GLN A 250 0.38 11.77 20.84
N LYS A 251 0.87 10.73 21.53
CA LYS A 251 0.55 10.39 22.92
C LYS A 251 1.67 10.82 23.88
N GLY A 252 2.73 11.45 23.39
CA GLY A 252 3.88 11.90 24.18
C GLY A 252 4.97 10.85 24.40
N GLY A 253 4.89 9.69 23.74
CA GLY A 253 5.93 8.65 23.81
C GLY A 253 7.09 8.94 22.86
N GLU A 254 8.33 8.79 23.33
CA GLU A 254 9.52 8.95 22.49
C GLU A 254 9.88 7.64 21.77
N GLN A 255 10.25 7.77 20.49
CA GLN A 255 10.53 6.65 19.60
C GLN A 255 11.79 6.92 18.79
N TRP A 256 12.61 5.89 18.56
CA TRP A 256 13.68 5.91 17.58
C TRP A 256 13.13 5.68 16.18
N ILE A 257 13.71 6.38 15.22
CA ILE A 257 13.57 6.10 13.80
C ILE A 257 14.81 5.30 13.40
N VAL A 258 14.59 4.09 12.89
CA VAL A 258 15.65 3.15 12.59
C VAL A 258 15.54 2.64 11.16
N ALA A 259 16.67 2.36 10.54
CA ALA A 259 16.73 1.52 9.35
C ALA A 259 16.85 0.07 9.78
N LYS A 260 15.79 -0.71 9.52
CA LYS A 260 15.67 -2.12 9.86
C LYS A 260 16.15 -2.98 8.70
N GLN A 261 17.15 -3.81 8.96
CA GLN A 261 17.59 -4.85 8.05
C GLN A 261 16.48 -5.87 7.80
N LYS A 262 16.23 -6.17 6.53
CA LYS A 262 15.36 -7.22 6.03
C LYS A 262 16.22 -8.22 5.25
N ILE A 263 15.97 -9.50 5.45
CA ILE A 263 16.70 -10.59 4.83
C ILE A 263 15.77 -11.26 3.82
N LEU A 264 16.27 -11.43 2.60
CA LEU A 264 15.58 -12.11 1.51
C LEU A 264 16.38 -13.35 1.12
N SER A 265 15.71 -14.49 0.98
CA SER A 265 16.32 -15.68 0.37
C SER A 265 16.21 -15.57 -1.15
N VAL A 266 17.33 -15.65 -1.85
CA VAL A 266 17.41 -15.56 -3.32
C VAL A 266 17.89 -16.89 -3.88
N GLY A 267 17.28 -17.36 -4.97
CA GLY A 267 17.66 -18.62 -5.61
C GLY A 267 16.97 -19.87 -5.03
N SER A 268 17.32 -21.04 -5.60
CA SER A 268 16.77 -22.34 -5.19
C SER A 268 17.85 -23.43 -5.23
N GLY A 269 17.66 -24.50 -4.45
CA GLY A 269 18.65 -25.59 -4.37
C GLY A 269 20.01 -25.13 -3.82
N ASN A 270 21.09 -25.50 -4.51
CA ASN A 270 22.47 -25.19 -4.11
C ASN A 270 22.92 -23.76 -4.49
N GLU A 271 22.10 -23.01 -5.24
CA GLU A 271 22.38 -21.61 -5.62
C GLU A 271 21.62 -20.61 -4.74
N ARG A 272 21.12 -21.06 -3.59
CA ARG A 272 20.44 -20.20 -2.63
C ARG A 272 21.48 -19.38 -1.84
N TYR A 273 21.30 -18.06 -1.82
CA TYR A 273 22.01 -17.15 -0.92
C TYR A 273 21.04 -16.16 -0.25
N PHE A 274 21.50 -15.49 0.80
CA PHE A 274 20.75 -14.43 1.45
C PHE A 274 21.16 -13.06 0.92
N ASP A 275 20.19 -12.22 0.58
CA ASP A 275 20.38 -10.81 0.23
C ASP A 275 19.72 -9.93 1.30
N ILE A 276 20.19 -8.69 1.43
CA ILE A 276 19.81 -7.78 2.50
C ILE A 276 19.38 -6.44 1.92
N TYR A 277 18.31 -5.88 2.47
CA TYR A 277 17.85 -4.51 2.22
C TYR A 277 17.37 -3.86 3.54
N TYR A 278 17.15 -2.55 3.55
CA TYR A 278 16.77 -1.81 4.75
C TYR A 278 15.50 -0.99 4.54
N GLU A 279 14.62 -0.99 5.53
CA GLU A 279 13.39 -0.20 5.56
C GLU A 279 13.34 0.70 6.80
N GLU A 280 12.69 1.86 6.71
CA GLU A 280 12.42 2.69 7.89
C GLU A 280 11.39 2.01 8.81
N GLU A 281 11.71 1.91 10.10
CA GLU A 281 10.82 1.45 11.15
C GLU A 281 10.91 2.41 12.34
N LYS A 282 9.84 2.49 13.14
CA LYS A 282 9.83 3.23 14.40
C LYS A 282 9.79 2.25 15.56
N ILE A 283 10.74 2.39 16.49
CA ILE A 283 10.82 1.54 17.67
C ILE A 283 10.78 2.41 18.94
N PRO A 284 10.11 1.97 20.02
CA PRO A 284 10.06 2.76 21.24
C PRO A 284 11.45 2.92 21.87
N PHE A 285 11.64 4.00 22.64
CA PHE A 285 12.80 4.11 23.52
C PHE A 285 12.83 2.95 24.51
N ILE A 286 14.04 2.52 24.89
CA ILE A 286 14.22 1.52 25.95
C ILE A 286 13.61 2.06 27.26
N SER A 287 12.77 1.28 27.94
CA SER A 287 12.15 1.67 29.20
C SER A 287 13.05 1.37 30.41
N ASP A 288 12.93 2.19 31.45
CA ASP A 288 13.72 2.12 32.68
C ASP A 288 13.35 0.94 33.61
N GLU A 289 12.44 0.03 33.21
CA GLU A 289 11.97 -1.06 34.09
C GLU A 289 13.06 -2.10 34.39
N TYR A 290 14.19 -2.12 33.66
CA TYR A 290 15.30 -3.06 33.86
C TYR A 290 16.68 -2.44 33.55
N PRO A 291 17.39 -1.85 34.53
CA PRO A 291 18.53 -0.97 34.26
C PRO A 291 19.86 -1.63 33.82
N ASN A 292 20.03 -2.95 33.92
CA ASN A 292 21.32 -3.61 33.68
C ASN A 292 21.43 -4.41 32.37
N ASP A 293 20.34 -4.57 31.60
CA ASP A 293 20.29 -5.43 30.40
C ASP A 293 19.97 -4.69 29.08
N TYR A 294 19.82 -3.35 29.11
CA TYR A 294 19.25 -2.59 27.98
C TYR A 294 20.01 -1.29 27.65
N LEU A 295 21.35 -1.32 27.60
CA LEU A 295 22.13 -0.20 27.06
C LEU A 295 22.59 -0.50 25.62
N TYR A 296 22.70 0.52 24.78
CA TYR A 296 23.15 0.35 23.40
C TYR A 296 24.68 0.20 23.35
N ASN A 297 25.12 -0.83 22.65
CA ASN A 297 26.49 -0.96 22.14
C ASN A 297 26.44 -0.78 20.63
N GLY A 298 27.53 -0.33 20.01
CA GLY A 298 27.45 0.03 18.60
C GLY A 298 28.72 0.59 18.00
N SER A 299 28.57 1.22 16.84
CA SER A 299 29.64 1.91 16.13
C SER A 299 29.13 3.18 15.47
N VAL A 300 30.04 4.14 15.34
CA VAL A 300 29.82 5.43 14.66
C VAL A 300 30.99 5.72 13.75
N LEU A 301 30.76 6.54 12.71
CA LEU A 301 31.85 7.18 11.99
C LEU A 301 31.96 8.61 12.51
N TYR A 302 33.18 9.06 12.75
CA TYR A 302 33.37 10.39 13.30
C TYR A 302 34.59 11.07 12.69
N CYS A 303 34.63 12.40 12.83
CA CYS A 303 35.76 13.19 12.42
C CYS A 303 36.06 14.17 13.56
N ASP A 304 37.31 14.24 13.97
CA ASP A 304 37.81 15.09 15.06
C ASP A 304 38.41 16.41 14.53
N GLY A 305 37.92 16.87 13.37
CA GLY A 305 38.30 18.12 12.70
C GLY A 305 37.23 18.56 11.69
N SER A 306 37.56 19.48 10.79
CA SER A 306 36.68 19.84 9.68
C SER A 306 36.62 18.70 8.65
N CYS A 307 35.45 18.05 8.55
CA CYS A 307 35.21 16.98 7.59
C CYS A 307 35.35 17.52 6.17
N PRO A 308 36.26 17.00 5.34
CA PRO A 308 36.41 17.47 3.98
C PRO A 308 35.21 17.08 3.11
N ASP A 309 34.85 17.97 2.18
CA ASP A 309 33.97 17.64 1.06
C ASP A 309 34.58 16.50 0.21
N PRO A 310 33.77 15.74 -0.54
CA PRO A 310 34.29 14.69 -1.41
C PRO A 310 35.37 15.23 -2.36
N ILE A 311 36.57 14.65 -2.34
CA ILE A 311 37.63 15.06 -3.26
C ILE A 311 37.39 14.34 -4.59
N THR A 312 37.02 15.08 -5.63
CA THR A 312 37.07 14.61 -7.02
C THR A 312 38.54 14.48 -7.41
N GLY A 313 38.92 13.34 -8.00
CA GLY A 313 40.28 13.10 -8.46
C GLY A 313 40.86 14.30 -9.23
N ASP A 314 42.13 14.58 -8.96
CA ASP A 314 42.93 15.73 -9.43
C ASP A 314 42.86 15.91 -10.96
N ASP A 315 42.01 16.85 -11.43
CA ASP A 315 42.12 17.48 -12.74
C ASP A 315 42.95 18.76 -12.59
N SER A 316 44.23 18.63 -12.88
CA SER A 316 45.06 19.75 -13.28
C SER A 316 44.74 20.10 -14.74
N ASP A 317 43.68 20.86 -14.96
CA ASP A 317 43.76 22.06 -15.79
C ASP A 317 42.45 22.86 -15.75
N LYS A 318 42.61 24.13 -15.40
CA LYS A 318 41.56 25.13 -15.29
C LYS A 318 41.12 25.64 -16.66
N ASP A 319 39.93 26.25 -16.62
CA ASP A 319 39.44 27.29 -17.52
C ASP A 319 38.68 26.80 -18.77
N LYS A 320 37.35 26.67 -18.64
CA LYS A 320 36.37 27.66 -19.15
C LYS A 320 34.94 27.15 -19.00
N GLU A 321 34.19 27.83 -18.14
CA GLU A 321 32.73 27.96 -18.32
C GLU A 321 32.47 28.66 -19.66
N GLN A 322 31.58 28.09 -20.48
CA GLN A 322 30.55 28.87 -21.18
C GLN A 322 29.48 27.95 -21.81
N GLU A 323 28.23 28.36 -21.61
CA GLU A 323 27.02 27.91 -22.29
C GLU A 323 27.19 27.87 -23.82
N GLN A 324 26.66 26.83 -24.49
CA GLN A 324 25.85 27.04 -25.70
C GLN A 324 25.09 25.81 -26.19
N GLU A 325 23.87 26.11 -26.67
CA GLU A 325 22.92 25.27 -27.38
C GLU A 325 23.49 24.56 -28.62
N GLN A 326 23.04 23.33 -28.81
CA GLN A 326 22.47 22.75 -30.04
C GLN A 326 23.14 23.07 -31.39
N GLU A 327 23.73 22.04 -32.02
CA GLU A 327 23.75 21.93 -33.48
C GLU A 327 23.69 20.47 -33.95
N VAL A 328 22.76 20.23 -34.87
CA VAL A 328 22.55 18.99 -35.61
C VAL A 328 23.61 18.92 -36.71
N VAL A 329 24.37 17.82 -36.80
CA VAL A 329 25.21 17.55 -37.98
C VAL A 329 24.87 16.17 -38.55
N ASP A 330 24.26 16.26 -39.73
CA ASP A 330 24.01 15.22 -40.71
C ASP A 330 25.33 14.77 -41.36
N CYS A 331 25.53 13.47 -41.56
CA CYS A 331 26.46 12.95 -42.56
C CYS A 331 26.05 11.54 -43.03
N ILE A 332 25.72 11.47 -44.32
CA ILE A 332 25.36 10.28 -45.09
C ILE A 332 26.59 9.72 -45.85
N LYS A 333 26.80 8.39 -45.76
CA LYS A 333 27.39 7.39 -46.70
C LYS A 333 28.93 7.14 -46.86
N THR A 334 29.39 5.99 -46.30
CA THR A 334 30.05 4.75 -46.88
C THR A 334 31.29 4.82 -47.82
N PRO A 335 32.07 3.72 -48.08
CA PRO A 335 32.49 2.53 -47.28
C PRO A 335 34.00 2.13 -47.44
N VAL A 336 34.39 1.01 -46.80
CA VAL A 336 35.55 0.08 -47.04
C VAL A 336 36.73 0.17 -46.06
N ASP A 337 36.81 -0.79 -45.14
CA ASP A 337 38.06 -1.50 -44.82
C ASP A 337 37.72 -2.95 -44.37
N PRO A 338 38.22 -4.02 -45.03
CA PRO A 338 37.99 -5.41 -44.67
C PRO A 338 39.25 -6.02 -44.05
N ASP A 339 39.44 -5.90 -42.73
CA ASP A 339 40.18 -6.89 -41.94
C ASP A 339 40.13 -6.52 -40.45
N CYS A 340 39.29 -7.22 -39.70
CA CYS A 340 39.40 -7.45 -38.26
C CYS A 340 38.47 -8.62 -37.90
N THR A 341 38.97 -9.84 -38.04
CA THR A 341 38.41 -11.03 -37.37
C THR A 341 39.03 -11.12 -35.98
N ASP A 342 38.21 -11.11 -34.93
CA ASP A 342 38.61 -11.67 -33.63
C ASP A 342 37.49 -12.57 -33.09
N ASP A 343 37.88 -13.81 -32.83
CA ASP A 343 37.03 -14.94 -32.49
C ASP A 343 36.65 -14.89 -31.01
N SER A 344 35.44 -14.41 -30.71
CA SER A 344 34.77 -14.68 -29.43
C SER A 344 33.23 -14.75 -29.55
N ALA A 345 32.74 -15.13 -30.72
CA ALA A 345 31.34 -15.45 -30.96
C ALA A 345 31.19 -16.96 -31.21
N ASP A 346 31.26 -17.77 -30.15
CA ASP A 346 30.85 -19.18 -30.21
C ASP A 346 30.33 -19.65 -28.84
N LYS A 347 29.07 -19.30 -28.57
CA LYS A 347 28.07 -20.13 -27.84
C LYS A 347 26.65 -19.54 -27.84
N ALA A 348 26.26 -18.86 -28.92
CA ALA A 348 24.88 -18.46 -29.18
C ALA A 348 24.38 -19.12 -30.46
N ASP A 349 24.26 -20.45 -30.44
CA ASP A 349 23.56 -21.15 -31.50
C ASP A 349 22.83 -22.36 -30.91
N GLN A 350 21.60 -22.10 -30.42
CA GLN A 350 20.53 -23.10 -30.37
C GLN A 350 19.09 -22.53 -30.34
N ASP A 351 18.84 -21.24 -30.09
CA ASP A 351 17.45 -20.73 -29.90
C ASP A 351 17.01 -19.51 -30.75
N GLY A 352 17.68 -19.22 -31.88
CA GLY A 352 17.13 -18.30 -32.90
C GLY A 352 16.60 -16.95 -32.35
N ILE A 353 17.30 -16.34 -31.40
CA ILE A 353 17.00 -14.98 -30.91
C ILE A 353 17.86 -14.02 -31.72
N GLY A 354 17.24 -13.25 -32.61
CA GLY A 354 17.91 -12.15 -33.30
C GLY A 354 18.17 -11.02 -32.30
N LEU A 355 19.41 -10.93 -31.82
CA LEU A 355 19.85 -9.85 -30.94
C LEU A 355 20.08 -8.59 -31.79
N ILE A 356 19.14 -7.65 -31.78
CA ILE A 356 19.41 -6.28 -32.24
C ILE A 356 19.87 -5.47 -31.03
N THR A 357 21.08 -5.74 -30.54
CA THR A 357 21.72 -4.91 -29.51
C THR A 357 22.64 -3.90 -30.17
N ALA A 358 22.11 -2.69 -30.41
CA ALA A 358 22.93 -1.49 -30.58
C ALA A 358 22.11 -0.19 -30.54
N THR A 359 20.80 -0.22 -30.86
CA THR A 359 20.03 1.02 -31.02
C THR A 359 18.99 1.20 -29.92
N THR A 360 19.22 2.17 -29.03
CA THR A 360 18.29 2.60 -27.98
C THR A 360 17.04 3.31 -28.51
N GLN A 361 17.00 3.62 -29.82
CA GLN A 361 15.85 4.21 -30.51
C GLN A 361 15.54 3.49 -31.83
N ILE A 362 14.33 2.96 -31.97
CA ILE A 362 13.82 2.34 -33.20
C ILE A 362 12.67 3.21 -33.70
N SER A 363 12.76 3.71 -34.93
CA SER A 363 11.72 4.58 -35.47
C SER A 363 11.40 4.29 -36.94
N ASN A 364 10.11 4.36 -37.29
CA ASN A 364 9.62 4.21 -38.68
C ASN A 364 9.97 2.87 -39.35
N GLU A 365 10.21 1.83 -38.54
CA GLU A 365 10.60 0.52 -39.04
C GLU A 365 9.40 -0.42 -39.23
N LYS A 366 9.56 -1.38 -40.13
CA LYS A 366 8.56 -2.44 -40.38
C LYS A 366 9.16 -3.82 -40.18
N PHE A 367 8.65 -4.54 -39.19
CA PHE A 367 9.01 -5.91 -38.86
C PHE A 367 7.96 -6.88 -39.38
N ASN A 368 8.40 -7.90 -40.11
CA ASN A 368 7.52 -8.92 -40.69
C ASN A 368 8.17 -10.32 -40.71
N THR A 369 8.82 -10.68 -39.61
CA THR A 369 9.67 -11.87 -39.48
C THR A 369 9.26 -12.73 -38.27
N GLU A 370 9.72 -13.98 -38.23
CA GLU A 370 9.59 -14.88 -37.06
C GLU A 370 10.55 -14.53 -35.91
N ILE A 371 11.14 -13.33 -35.92
CA ILE A 371 12.14 -12.90 -34.97
C ILE A 371 11.48 -11.99 -33.92
N THR A 372 11.52 -12.44 -32.67
CA THR A 372 11.15 -11.63 -31.50
C THR A 372 12.28 -10.66 -31.16
N LEU A 373 11.96 -9.37 -31.03
CA LEU A 373 12.88 -8.35 -30.54
C LEU A 373 13.07 -8.51 -29.02
N LEU A 374 14.33 -8.67 -28.58
CA LEU A 374 14.69 -8.75 -27.17
C LEU A 374 15.16 -7.38 -26.66
N ILE A 375 14.50 -6.85 -25.64
CA ILE A 375 14.87 -5.61 -24.95
C ILE A 375 15.21 -5.94 -23.50
N ILE A 376 16.41 -5.56 -23.06
CA ILE A 376 16.85 -5.71 -21.69
C ILE A 376 17.37 -4.36 -21.21
N ASN A 377 16.61 -3.70 -20.35
CA ASN A 377 16.99 -2.45 -19.71
C ASN A 377 17.10 -2.72 -18.22
N ASN A 378 18.32 -2.68 -17.70
CA ASN A 378 18.61 -3.13 -16.34
C ASN A 378 19.23 -2.03 -15.47
N GLN A 379 19.29 -0.79 -15.94
CA GLN A 379 19.69 0.41 -15.21
C GLN A 379 18.76 1.59 -15.52
N GLN A 380 18.75 2.60 -14.65
CA GLN A 380 17.86 3.76 -14.80
C GLN A 380 18.10 4.56 -16.09
N GLN A 381 19.35 4.64 -16.57
CA GLN A 381 19.66 5.28 -17.85
C GLN A 381 19.30 4.44 -19.07
N ASP A 382 19.03 3.14 -18.90
CA ASP A 382 18.69 2.27 -20.02
C ASP A 382 17.28 2.61 -20.49
N GLN A 383 17.22 3.34 -21.59
CA GLN A 383 15.98 3.71 -22.22
C GLN A 383 15.90 3.13 -23.63
N HIS A 384 14.83 2.40 -23.91
CA HIS A 384 14.48 2.00 -25.27
C HIS A 384 13.24 2.77 -25.74
N ILE A 385 13.33 3.39 -26.92
CA ILE A 385 12.26 4.18 -27.51
C ILE A 385 11.87 3.57 -28.85
N ILE A 386 10.63 3.13 -28.99
CA ILE A 386 10.05 2.60 -30.22
C ILE A 386 8.96 3.56 -30.69
N THR A 387 9.09 4.11 -31.89
CA THR A 387 8.18 5.14 -32.42
C THR A 387 7.79 4.83 -33.86
N ASN A 388 6.52 4.99 -34.23
CA ASN A 388 6.07 4.84 -35.63
C ASN A 388 6.40 3.48 -36.28
N CYS A 389 6.53 2.41 -35.50
CA CYS A 389 6.94 1.10 -36.01
C CYS A 389 5.73 0.22 -36.34
N SER A 390 5.91 -0.73 -37.26
CA SER A 390 4.87 -1.70 -37.62
C SER A 390 5.38 -3.13 -37.53
N PHE A 391 4.84 -3.90 -36.59
CA PHE A 391 5.07 -5.32 -36.39
C PHE A 391 3.90 -6.09 -37.00
N ILE A 392 4.14 -6.85 -38.06
CA ILE A 392 3.09 -7.54 -38.83
C ILE A 392 3.44 -9.01 -39.01
N ASN A 393 2.54 -9.92 -38.61
CA ASN A 393 2.80 -11.36 -38.69
C ASN A 393 4.08 -11.77 -37.93
N CYS A 394 4.39 -11.08 -36.84
CA CYS A 394 5.54 -11.42 -35.98
C CYS A 394 5.16 -12.57 -35.07
N GLY A 395 5.93 -13.64 -35.06
CA GLY A 395 5.64 -14.76 -34.18
C GLY A 395 6.57 -15.93 -34.36
N ASN A 396 6.79 -16.67 -33.28
CA ASN A 396 7.55 -17.91 -33.29
C ASN A 396 6.80 -18.93 -32.43
N THR A 397 6.57 -20.12 -32.98
CA THR A 397 5.79 -21.18 -32.34
C THR A 397 6.48 -21.82 -31.13
N ASN A 398 7.59 -21.28 -30.62
CA ASN A 398 8.31 -21.80 -29.44
C ASN A 398 8.59 -20.73 -28.37
N LYS A 399 8.02 -19.53 -28.44
CA LYS A 399 8.42 -18.39 -27.59
C LYS A 399 7.28 -17.78 -26.78
N ASP A 400 7.69 -17.04 -25.74
CA ASP A 400 6.84 -16.29 -24.80
C ASP A 400 6.43 -14.90 -25.32
N ALA A 401 6.84 -14.50 -26.53
CA ALA A 401 6.37 -13.27 -27.18
C ALA A 401 6.44 -13.35 -28.70
N GLY A 402 5.44 -12.81 -29.38
CA GLY A 402 5.40 -12.81 -30.85
C GLY A 402 6.27 -11.73 -31.48
N ALA A 403 6.26 -10.52 -30.94
CA ALA A 403 6.98 -9.37 -31.49
C ALA A 403 8.10 -8.86 -30.57
N ILE A 404 7.81 -8.60 -29.30
CA ILE A 404 8.78 -7.99 -28.37
C ILE A 404 8.77 -8.73 -27.03
N TYR A 405 9.96 -9.12 -26.58
CA TYR A 405 10.22 -9.64 -25.25
C TYR A 405 11.02 -8.59 -24.46
N MET A 406 10.49 -8.13 -23.33
CA MET A 406 11.11 -7.07 -22.52
C MET A 406 11.44 -7.53 -21.11
N LEU A 407 12.65 -7.20 -20.66
CA LEU A 407 13.08 -7.27 -19.27
C LEU A 407 13.46 -5.85 -18.82
N LEU A 408 12.62 -5.24 -17.99
CA LEU A 408 12.80 -3.87 -17.50
C LEU A 408 13.08 -3.93 -16.00
N SER A 409 14.21 -3.40 -15.58
CA SER A 409 14.70 -3.50 -14.20
C SER A 409 15.59 -2.31 -13.81
N ASN A 410 15.67 -2.05 -12.51
CA ASN A 410 16.44 -0.99 -11.86
C ASN A 410 16.23 0.40 -12.48
N GLY A 411 14.99 0.80 -12.73
CA GLY A 411 14.65 2.07 -13.37
C GLY A 411 14.72 2.06 -14.89
N GLY A 412 15.19 0.96 -15.50
CA GLY A 412 15.24 0.78 -16.94
C GLY A 412 13.86 0.92 -17.57
N SER A 413 13.78 1.67 -18.67
CA SER A 413 12.52 2.12 -19.23
C SER A 413 12.38 1.79 -20.71
N ALA A 414 11.19 1.36 -21.12
CA ALA A 414 10.83 1.21 -22.53
C ALA A 414 9.58 2.05 -22.82
N SER A 415 9.60 2.74 -23.96
CA SER A 415 8.46 3.50 -24.46
C SER A 415 8.12 3.03 -25.88
N ILE A 416 6.85 2.76 -26.13
CA ILE A 416 6.33 2.37 -27.44
C ILE A 416 5.24 3.37 -27.82
N THR A 417 5.44 4.10 -28.90
CA THR A 417 4.55 5.19 -29.30
C THR A 417 4.18 5.10 -30.77
N ASN A 418 2.93 5.44 -31.10
CA ASN A 418 2.41 5.47 -32.48
C ASN A 418 2.75 4.21 -33.31
N SER A 419 2.75 3.04 -32.67
CA SER A 419 3.19 1.80 -33.29
C SER A 419 2.04 0.82 -33.47
N THR A 420 2.14 -0.05 -34.47
CA THR A 420 1.11 -1.04 -34.78
C THR A 420 1.65 -2.46 -34.66
N PHE A 421 0.96 -3.30 -33.89
CA PHE A 421 1.16 -4.74 -33.79
C PHE A 421 -0.04 -5.43 -34.42
N ARG A 422 0.17 -6.17 -35.50
CA ARG A 422 -0.89 -6.79 -36.27
C ARG A 422 -0.58 -8.24 -36.54
N GLN A 423 -1.52 -9.13 -36.21
CA GLN A 423 -1.38 -10.57 -36.48
C GLN A 423 -0.12 -11.15 -35.83
N CYS A 424 0.28 -10.62 -34.67
CA CYS A 424 1.41 -11.18 -33.92
C CYS A 424 0.96 -12.40 -33.13
N GLU A 425 1.77 -13.45 -33.12
CA GLU A 425 1.41 -14.71 -32.49
C GLU A 425 2.55 -15.25 -31.62
N ALA A 426 2.21 -15.71 -30.42
CA ALA A 426 3.13 -16.41 -29.52
C ALA A 426 2.57 -17.78 -29.15
N LEU A 427 3.46 -18.75 -28.96
CA LEU A 427 3.03 -20.07 -28.45
C LEU A 427 2.54 -19.93 -27.01
N ASN A 428 3.37 -19.32 -26.16
CA ASN A 428 3.11 -19.20 -24.74
C ASN A 428 2.44 -17.85 -24.48
N ASP A 429 3.11 -16.92 -23.80
CA ASP A 429 2.53 -15.67 -23.34
C ASP A 429 2.54 -14.57 -24.42
N GLY A 430 1.73 -13.53 -24.25
CA GLY A 430 1.93 -12.23 -24.91
C GLY A 430 2.02 -12.29 -26.44
N GLY A 431 0.87 -12.45 -27.12
CA GLY A 431 0.86 -12.65 -28.58
C GLY A 431 1.63 -11.61 -29.38
N ALA A 432 1.72 -10.36 -28.90
CA ALA A 432 2.67 -9.37 -29.39
C ALA A 432 3.80 -9.11 -28.40
N ILE A 433 3.47 -8.79 -27.15
CA ILE A 433 4.43 -8.31 -26.15
C ILE A 433 4.40 -9.19 -24.91
N TYR A 434 5.58 -9.62 -24.49
CA TYR A 434 5.84 -10.04 -23.12
C TYR A 434 6.72 -9.01 -22.43
N ALA A 435 6.34 -8.58 -21.24
CA ALA A 435 7.20 -7.74 -20.42
C ALA A 435 7.29 -8.25 -18.99
N GLN A 436 8.52 -8.43 -18.52
CA GLN A 436 8.81 -8.57 -17.10
C GLN A 436 9.32 -7.23 -16.57
N ILE A 437 8.59 -6.63 -15.64
CA ILE A 437 8.87 -5.31 -15.07
C ILE A 437 9.18 -5.48 -13.58
N ASN A 438 10.45 -5.27 -13.22
CA ASN A 438 10.95 -5.40 -11.85
C ASN A 438 11.64 -4.11 -11.42
N THR A 439 11.87 -3.94 -10.12
CA THR A 439 12.75 -2.91 -9.52
C THR A 439 12.71 -1.55 -10.23
N ASP A 440 11.66 -0.76 -10.03
CA ASP A 440 11.46 0.56 -10.65
C ASP A 440 11.40 0.57 -12.19
N GLY A 441 11.34 -0.59 -12.84
CA GLY A 441 11.24 -0.69 -14.30
C GLY A 441 9.98 -0.02 -14.83
N ILE A 442 10.07 0.58 -16.02
CA ILE A 442 9.01 1.44 -16.56
C ILE A 442 8.65 1.01 -17.98
N LEU A 443 7.42 0.60 -18.21
CA LEU A 443 6.87 0.42 -19.55
C LEU A 443 5.75 1.43 -19.81
N ILE A 444 5.91 2.22 -20.87
CA ILE A 444 4.88 3.16 -21.35
C ILE A 444 4.50 2.78 -22.77
N ILE A 445 3.21 2.57 -23.03
CA ILE A 445 2.67 2.35 -24.36
C ILE A 445 1.68 3.48 -24.65
N ASP A 446 1.87 4.18 -25.76
CA ASP A 446 1.07 5.36 -26.12
C ASP A 446 0.63 5.31 -27.58
N SER A 447 -0.59 5.75 -27.86
CA SER A 447 -1.10 6.03 -29.20
C SER A 447 -0.91 4.86 -30.18
N SER A 448 -0.98 3.62 -29.69
CA SER A 448 -0.60 2.42 -30.45
C SER A 448 -1.82 1.54 -30.76
N LEU A 449 -1.65 0.58 -31.67
CA LEU A 449 -2.70 -0.36 -32.07
C LEU A 449 -2.20 -1.80 -31.99
N PHE A 450 -2.92 -2.63 -31.24
CA PHE A 450 -2.78 -4.08 -31.24
C PHE A 450 -4.03 -4.68 -31.88
N THR A 451 -3.86 -5.43 -32.96
CA THR A 451 -4.99 -6.02 -33.68
C THR A 451 -4.71 -7.44 -34.15
N ASN A 452 -5.65 -8.34 -33.90
CA ASN A 452 -5.55 -9.75 -34.27
C ASN A 452 -4.30 -10.45 -33.70
N CYS A 453 -3.82 -10.04 -32.52
CA CYS A 453 -2.71 -10.73 -31.86
C CYS A 453 -3.22 -11.96 -31.09
N SER A 454 -2.43 -13.02 -31.01
CA SER A 454 -2.85 -14.26 -30.34
C SER A 454 -1.78 -14.93 -29.49
N SER A 455 -2.18 -15.40 -28.31
CA SER A 455 -1.44 -16.39 -27.51
C SER A 455 -2.11 -17.75 -27.72
N LEU A 456 -1.34 -18.77 -28.11
CA LEU A 456 -1.88 -20.07 -28.57
C LEU A 456 -2.03 -21.13 -27.46
N GLN A 457 -1.26 -21.01 -26.38
CA GLN A 457 -1.24 -21.97 -25.27
C GLN A 457 -1.14 -21.31 -23.88
N SER A 458 -1.20 -19.98 -23.77
CA SER A 458 -1.08 -19.28 -22.49
C SER A 458 -2.06 -18.09 -22.37
N ASN A 459 -1.62 -16.98 -21.76
CA ASN A 459 -2.42 -15.81 -21.42
C ASN A 459 -1.93 -14.56 -22.16
N GLY A 460 -2.74 -13.51 -22.18
CA GLY A 460 -2.34 -12.21 -22.74
C GLY A 460 -2.30 -12.24 -24.27
N GLY A 461 -3.47 -12.25 -24.91
CA GLY A 461 -3.56 -12.42 -26.37
C GLY A 461 -2.80 -11.37 -27.18
N ALA A 462 -2.68 -10.14 -26.67
CA ALA A 462 -1.75 -9.14 -27.19
C ALA A 462 -0.56 -8.91 -26.25
N ILE A 463 -0.84 -8.65 -24.97
CA ILE A 463 0.18 -8.20 -24.00
C ILE A 463 0.12 -9.09 -22.76
N TYR A 464 1.27 -9.59 -22.36
CA TYR A 464 1.46 -10.26 -21.08
C TYR A 464 2.45 -9.45 -20.22
N ILE A 465 2.03 -9.09 -19.02
CA ILE A 465 2.84 -8.36 -18.05
C ILE A 465 3.07 -9.22 -16.81
N ARG A 466 4.34 -9.41 -16.47
CA ARG A 466 4.78 -9.90 -15.17
C ARG A 466 5.45 -8.76 -14.41
N ILE A 467 4.78 -8.23 -13.39
CA ILE A 467 5.22 -7.05 -12.66
C ILE A 467 5.53 -7.36 -11.19
N ASN A 468 6.55 -6.73 -10.63
CA ASN A 468 6.76 -6.73 -9.17
C ASN A 468 6.07 -5.51 -8.56
N TYR A 469 4.86 -5.73 -8.03
CA TYR A 469 3.98 -4.69 -7.52
C TYR A 469 4.59 -3.86 -6.38
N ALA A 470 5.50 -4.46 -5.58
CA ALA A 470 6.09 -3.82 -4.41
C ALA A 470 7.32 -2.94 -4.71
N SER A 471 7.78 -2.90 -5.96
CA SER A 471 9.06 -2.29 -6.33
C SER A 471 8.91 -1.03 -7.19
N GLN A 472 7.89 -0.20 -6.96
CA GLN A 472 7.55 0.99 -7.77
C GLN A 472 7.66 0.80 -9.30
N CYS A 473 7.37 -0.40 -9.78
CA CYS A 473 7.35 -0.69 -11.21
C CYS A 473 6.17 0.05 -11.85
N SER A 474 6.37 0.56 -13.06
CA SER A 474 5.33 1.28 -13.78
C SER A 474 4.94 0.57 -15.07
N PHE A 475 3.63 0.45 -15.30
CA PHE A 475 3.04 -0.01 -16.53
C PHE A 475 1.87 0.91 -16.90
N ILE A 476 2.09 1.75 -17.91
CA ILE A 476 1.15 2.80 -18.29
C ILE A 476 0.76 2.60 -19.75
N ILE A 477 -0.55 2.61 -20.03
CA ILE A 477 -1.08 2.65 -21.38
C ILE A 477 -1.94 3.88 -21.60
N ARG A 478 -1.64 4.63 -22.68
CA ARG A 478 -2.36 5.83 -23.11
C ARG A 478 -2.82 5.71 -24.55
N ASP A 479 -4.01 6.23 -24.85
CA ASP A 479 -4.60 6.33 -26.20
C ASP A 479 -4.38 5.11 -27.13
N THR A 480 -4.43 3.90 -26.58
CA THR A 480 -4.05 2.68 -27.29
C THR A 480 -5.26 1.78 -27.50
N ILE A 481 -5.40 1.23 -28.69
CA ILE A 481 -6.49 0.31 -29.05
C ILE A 481 -5.96 -1.12 -29.02
N ILE A 482 -6.67 -2.01 -28.32
CA ILE A 482 -6.40 -3.45 -28.32
C ILE A 482 -7.68 -4.14 -28.77
N GLN A 483 -7.63 -4.70 -29.97
CA GLN A 483 -8.83 -5.26 -30.59
C GLN A 483 -8.62 -6.59 -31.29
N ASP A 484 -9.67 -7.39 -31.33
CA ASP A 484 -9.71 -8.68 -32.01
C ASP A 484 -8.56 -9.62 -31.57
N CYS A 485 -8.00 -9.41 -30.37
CA CYS A 485 -6.90 -10.21 -29.83
C CYS A 485 -7.45 -11.40 -29.05
N LYS A 486 -6.65 -12.47 -28.96
CA LYS A 486 -7.13 -13.73 -28.41
C LYS A 486 -6.13 -14.48 -27.53
N ALA A 487 -6.57 -14.92 -26.37
CA ALA A 487 -5.88 -15.94 -25.57
C ALA A 487 -6.58 -17.29 -25.80
N THR A 488 -5.84 -18.27 -26.32
CA THR A 488 -6.31 -19.64 -26.55
C THR A 488 -5.41 -20.69 -25.91
N ASN A 489 -6.00 -21.87 -25.73
CA ASN A 489 -5.33 -23.09 -25.39
C ASN A 489 -5.72 -24.13 -26.45
N ASN A 490 -4.92 -24.18 -27.51
CA ASN A 490 -5.08 -25.19 -28.55
C ASN A 490 -4.52 -26.56 -28.15
N SER A 491 -4.06 -26.74 -26.90
CA SER A 491 -3.50 -28.00 -26.43
C SER A 491 -4.56 -28.91 -25.79
N THR A 492 -4.50 -30.20 -26.09
CA THR A 492 -5.30 -31.25 -25.44
C THR A 492 -4.63 -31.77 -24.15
N SER A 493 -3.50 -31.22 -23.72
CA SER A 493 -2.79 -31.67 -22.51
C SER A 493 -3.36 -31.04 -21.23
N GLN A 494 -3.57 -31.87 -20.19
CA GLN A 494 -3.93 -31.44 -18.82
C GLN A 494 -2.87 -30.55 -18.14
N GLN A 495 -1.74 -30.29 -18.81
CA GLN A 495 -0.59 -29.57 -18.29
C GLN A 495 -0.79 -28.03 -18.29
N TYR A 496 -1.78 -27.51 -19.02
CA TYR A 496 -2.05 -26.07 -19.13
C TYR A 496 -3.41 -25.68 -18.52
N SER A 497 -3.64 -26.05 -17.25
CA SER A 497 -4.83 -25.62 -16.52
C SER A 497 -4.92 -24.09 -16.34
N LEU A 498 -3.81 -23.36 -16.51
CA LEU A 498 -3.67 -21.93 -16.19
C LEU A 498 -3.50 -20.98 -17.39
N SER A 499 -3.86 -21.42 -18.59
CA SER A 499 -3.93 -20.60 -19.81
C SER A 499 -5.34 -20.07 -20.09
N ASP A 500 -5.56 -19.33 -21.19
CA ASP A 500 -6.85 -18.79 -21.65
C ASP A 500 -7.41 -17.57 -20.90
N PHE A 501 -6.56 -16.78 -20.25
CA PHE A 501 -6.96 -15.55 -19.57
C PHE A 501 -6.42 -14.30 -20.28
N GLY A 502 -7.19 -13.20 -20.25
CA GLY A 502 -6.73 -11.90 -20.74
C GLY A 502 -6.55 -11.86 -22.25
N GLY A 503 -7.67 -11.89 -23.00
CA GLY A 503 -7.61 -11.95 -24.48
C GLY A 503 -6.93 -10.74 -25.13
N GLY A 504 -6.97 -9.58 -24.49
CA GLY A 504 -6.12 -8.44 -24.80
C GLY A 504 -4.86 -8.42 -23.94
N ILE A 505 -5.04 -8.16 -22.64
CA ILE A 505 -3.97 -7.99 -21.67
C ILE A 505 -4.14 -9.00 -20.52
N PHE A 506 -3.03 -9.62 -20.13
CA PHE A 506 -2.91 -10.36 -18.88
C PHE A 506 -1.85 -9.68 -17.99
N ILE A 507 -2.21 -9.34 -16.76
CA ILE A 507 -1.30 -8.75 -15.78
C ILE A 507 -1.20 -9.69 -14.59
N SER A 508 0.01 -10.04 -14.22
CA SER A 508 0.28 -10.82 -13.02
C SER A 508 1.55 -10.35 -12.33
N GLY A 509 1.72 -10.72 -11.07
CA GLY A 509 2.86 -10.24 -10.33
C GLY A 509 3.00 -10.77 -8.92
N ILE A 510 4.11 -10.42 -8.30
CA ILE A 510 4.39 -10.67 -6.89
C ILE A 510 4.45 -9.35 -6.12
N GLY A 511 4.27 -9.44 -4.81
CA GLY A 511 4.24 -8.26 -3.94
C GLY A 511 2.88 -7.59 -3.90
N ASP A 512 2.77 -6.59 -3.05
CA ASP A 512 1.55 -5.85 -2.81
C ASP A 512 1.59 -4.53 -3.58
N TYR A 513 0.54 -4.24 -4.34
CA TYR A 513 0.42 -3.00 -5.10
C TYR A 513 -0.15 -1.90 -4.22
N GLU A 514 0.47 -0.72 -4.22
CA GLU A 514 -0.04 0.47 -3.55
C GLU A 514 -0.82 1.34 -4.55
N PRO A 515 -2.16 1.40 -4.50
CA PRO A 515 -2.96 2.13 -5.47
C PRO A 515 -2.64 3.63 -5.54
N ARG A 516 -2.21 4.25 -4.42
CA ARG A 516 -1.83 5.67 -4.39
C ARG A 516 -0.61 6.00 -5.26
N SER A 517 0.19 5.00 -5.62
CA SER A 517 1.35 5.18 -6.50
C SER A 517 0.96 5.57 -7.93
N LYS A 518 -0.23 5.14 -8.41
CA LYS A 518 -0.71 5.33 -9.79
C LYS A 518 0.26 4.80 -10.86
N LEU A 519 1.13 3.86 -10.50
CA LEU A 519 2.18 3.37 -11.39
C LEU A 519 1.66 2.35 -12.41
N ILE A 520 0.51 1.73 -12.14
CA ILE A 520 -0.27 0.98 -13.13
C ILE A 520 -1.48 1.82 -13.53
N ASP A 521 -1.53 2.22 -14.79
CA ASP A 521 -2.58 3.10 -15.34
C ASP A 521 -3.02 2.63 -16.73
N LEU A 522 -4.29 2.19 -16.81
CA LEU A 522 -4.93 1.68 -18.03
C LEU A 522 -6.07 2.58 -18.52
N GLN A 523 -6.19 3.82 -18.02
CA GLN A 523 -7.27 4.76 -18.40
C GLN A 523 -7.38 4.96 -19.90
N GLY A 524 -6.26 4.99 -20.62
CA GLY A 524 -6.22 5.28 -22.05
C GLY A 524 -6.46 4.08 -22.97
N VAL A 525 -6.78 2.90 -22.43
CA VAL A 525 -6.96 1.69 -23.24
C VAL A 525 -8.38 1.63 -23.83
N LYS A 526 -8.47 1.26 -25.11
CA LYS A 526 -9.74 0.93 -25.79
C LYS A 526 -9.75 -0.54 -26.19
N TYR A 527 -10.59 -1.32 -25.52
CA TYR A 527 -10.80 -2.73 -25.78
C TYR A 527 -11.95 -2.92 -26.77
N ASN A 528 -11.75 -3.71 -27.83
CA ASN A 528 -12.82 -4.08 -28.77
C ASN A 528 -12.71 -5.56 -29.17
N ASN A 529 -13.77 -6.35 -29.00
CA ASN A 529 -13.88 -7.72 -29.53
C ASN A 529 -12.71 -8.67 -29.19
N ASN A 530 -12.05 -8.48 -28.06
CA ASN A 530 -11.04 -9.42 -27.60
C ASN A 530 -11.70 -10.68 -27.04
N THR A 531 -11.00 -11.82 -27.08
CA THR A 531 -11.56 -13.08 -26.58
C THR A 531 -10.57 -13.89 -25.75
N ALA A 532 -11.05 -14.44 -24.64
CA ALA A 532 -10.32 -15.37 -23.80
C ALA A 532 -11.17 -16.65 -23.62
N GLY A 533 -10.52 -17.79 -23.35
CA GLY A 533 -11.24 -19.05 -23.16
C GLY A 533 -11.83 -19.23 -21.75
N LYS A 534 -11.23 -18.61 -20.71
CA LYS A 534 -11.63 -18.81 -19.31
C LYS A 534 -12.07 -17.55 -18.58
N GLY A 535 -11.43 -16.42 -18.81
CA GLY A 535 -11.83 -15.18 -18.17
C GLY A 535 -11.03 -13.97 -18.60
N GLY A 536 -11.62 -12.79 -18.42
CA GLY A 536 -11.06 -11.52 -18.86
C GLY A 536 -10.90 -11.50 -20.37
N GLN A 537 -12.01 -11.38 -21.10
CA GLN A 537 -12.00 -11.33 -22.57
C GLN A 537 -11.04 -10.26 -23.07
N SER A 538 -10.96 -9.14 -22.36
CA SER A 538 -10.06 -8.03 -22.67
C SER A 538 -8.92 -7.91 -21.66
N LEU A 539 -9.21 -7.86 -20.36
CA LEU A 539 -8.22 -7.73 -19.30
C LEU A 539 -8.42 -8.82 -18.25
N TYR A 540 -7.34 -9.51 -17.88
CA TYR A 540 -7.32 -10.37 -16.71
C TYR A 540 -6.16 -10.01 -15.78
N VAL A 541 -6.45 -9.88 -14.48
CA VAL A 541 -5.46 -9.42 -13.48
C VAL A 541 -5.34 -10.39 -12.31
N VAL A 542 -4.10 -10.74 -11.97
CA VAL A 542 -3.71 -11.51 -10.80
C VAL A 542 -2.90 -10.60 -9.87
N MET A 543 -3.50 -10.18 -8.76
CA MET A 543 -2.90 -9.21 -7.83
C MET A 543 -3.55 -9.34 -6.46
N ASN A 544 -2.77 -9.38 -5.37
CA ASN A 544 -3.29 -9.38 -4.00
C ASN A 544 -4.23 -8.19 -3.74
N ASN A 545 -3.76 -6.98 -4.04
CA ASN A 545 -4.47 -5.72 -3.77
C ASN A 545 -5.38 -5.28 -4.92
N ILE A 546 -5.90 -6.22 -5.72
CA ILE A 546 -6.76 -5.90 -6.86
C ILE A 546 -8.03 -5.16 -6.42
N VAL A 547 -8.55 -5.46 -5.23
CA VAL A 547 -9.75 -4.83 -4.67
C VAL A 547 -9.46 -3.36 -4.41
N GLU A 548 -8.37 -3.06 -3.72
CA GLU A 548 -7.96 -1.69 -3.41
C GLU A 548 -7.57 -0.93 -4.67
N TRP A 549 -6.93 -1.58 -5.65
CA TRP A 549 -6.60 -0.94 -6.92
C TRP A 549 -7.85 -0.55 -7.71
N CYS A 550 -8.83 -1.45 -7.81
CA CYS A 550 -10.11 -1.16 -8.46
C CYS A 550 -10.86 -0.04 -7.73
N ALA A 551 -10.93 -0.11 -6.39
CA ALA A 551 -11.62 0.89 -5.58
C ALA A 551 -10.93 2.28 -5.56
N PHE A 552 -9.67 2.37 -6.01
CA PHE A 552 -8.92 3.61 -5.99
C PHE A 552 -9.25 4.53 -7.18
N GLY A 553 -9.39 5.82 -6.88
CA GLY A 553 -9.86 6.81 -7.85
C GLY A 553 -11.38 6.93 -7.86
N ILE A 554 -11.93 7.37 -8.98
CA ILE A 554 -13.38 7.43 -9.20
C ILE A 554 -13.77 6.32 -10.17
N ASP A 555 -14.75 5.50 -9.80
CA ASP A 555 -15.35 4.46 -10.64
C ASP A 555 -14.32 3.60 -11.40
N GLY A 556 -13.23 3.17 -10.74
CA GLY A 556 -12.22 2.29 -11.34
C GLY A 556 -11.43 2.90 -12.50
N GLU A 557 -11.29 4.23 -12.56
CA GLU A 557 -10.66 4.96 -13.66
C GLU A 557 -9.33 4.35 -14.13
N TYR A 558 -8.42 3.98 -13.22
CA TYR A 558 -7.10 3.41 -13.53
C TYR A 558 -7.13 2.01 -14.16
N VAL A 559 -8.30 1.36 -14.21
CA VAL A 559 -8.47 -0.03 -14.66
C VAL A 559 -9.36 -0.12 -15.91
N LYS A 560 -10.45 0.65 -15.96
CA LYS A 560 -11.57 0.43 -16.90
C LYS A 560 -11.24 0.63 -18.37
N GLY A 561 -10.38 1.59 -18.72
CA GLY A 561 -10.27 2.05 -20.10
C GLY A 561 -11.63 2.51 -20.65
N ASN A 562 -12.07 1.93 -21.78
CA ASN A 562 -13.39 2.17 -22.37
C ASN A 562 -14.53 1.25 -21.86
N TYR A 563 -14.32 0.45 -20.82
CA TYR A 563 -15.37 -0.37 -20.22
C TYR A 563 -16.49 0.50 -19.65
N SER A 564 -17.73 0.12 -19.93
CA SER A 564 -18.92 0.79 -19.43
C SER A 564 -19.72 -0.12 -18.52
N ASP A 565 -19.92 0.30 -17.27
CA ASP A 565 -20.76 -0.40 -16.30
C ASP A 565 -22.20 -0.62 -16.81
N LEU A 566 -22.67 0.13 -17.81
CA LEU A 566 -24.03 0.00 -18.34
C LEU A 566 -24.17 -0.99 -19.50
N VAL A 567 -23.14 -1.15 -20.32
CA VAL A 567 -23.28 -1.85 -21.62
C VAL A 567 -22.18 -2.86 -21.92
N SER A 568 -21.06 -2.84 -21.19
CA SER A 568 -19.99 -3.82 -21.38
C SER A 568 -20.33 -5.15 -20.72
N ASP A 569 -19.78 -6.25 -21.27
CA ASP A 569 -19.93 -7.56 -20.65
C ASP A 569 -18.99 -7.64 -19.44
N LYS A 570 -19.49 -8.03 -18.27
CA LYS A 570 -18.71 -8.20 -17.04
C LYS A 570 -17.53 -9.14 -17.17
N LYS A 571 -17.55 -10.04 -18.17
CA LYS A 571 -16.45 -10.93 -18.51
C LYS A 571 -15.31 -10.25 -19.26
N ASP A 572 -15.48 -9.02 -19.74
CA ASP A 572 -14.42 -8.28 -20.42
C ASP A 572 -13.24 -8.00 -19.48
N LEU A 573 -13.54 -7.59 -18.25
CA LEU A 573 -12.55 -7.28 -17.21
C LEU A 573 -12.77 -8.17 -15.99
N GLU A 574 -11.88 -9.12 -15.76
CA GLU A 574 -11.93 -10.03 -14.62
C GLU A 574 -10.59 -10.12 -13.91
N GLY A 575 -10.57 -10.66 -12.70
CA GLY A 575 -9.33 -10.90 -11.98
C GLY A 575 -9.55 -11.66 -10.69
N ILE A 576 -8.45 -11.91 -9.98
CA ILE A 576 -8.44 -12.73 -8.77
C ILE A 576 -7.50 -12.11 -7.71
N PRO A 577 -7.94 -11.97 -6.45
CA PRO A 577 -7.19 -11.31 -5.37
C PRO A 577 -6.13 -12.23 -4.75
N VAL A 578 -5.18 -12.71 -5.55
CA VAL A 578 -4.06 -13.55 -5.11
C VAL A 578 -2.78 -13.15 -5.82
N ASP A 579 -1.62 -13.48 -5.21
CA ASP A 579 -0.33 -13.30 -5.85
C ASP A 579 -0.08 -14.37 -6.93
N PHE A 580 0.87 -14.09 -7.82
CA PHE A 580 1.21 -14.98 -8.94
C PHE A 580 1.65 -16.39 -8.51
N ASN A 581 2.37 -16.54 -7.39
CA ASN A 581 2.78 -17.86 -6.92
C ASN A 581 1.56 -18.64 -6.45
N THR A 582 0.66 -18.00 -5.71
CA THR A 582 -0.61 -18.60 -5.29
C THR A 582 -1.46 -19.00 -6.49
N PHE A 583 -1.65 -18.10 -7.46
CA PHE A 583 -2.37 -18.38 -8.71
C PHE A 583 -1.83 -19.63 -9.42
N ASN A 584 -0.51 -19.78 -9.49
CA ASN A 584 0.14 -20.94 -10.12
C ASN A 584 -0.04 -22.27 -9.39
N THR A 585 -0.52 -22.25 -8.14
CA THR A 585 -0.84 -23.47 -7.38
C THR A 585 -2.31 -23.87 -7.45
N LEU A 586 -3.19 -22.98 -7.95
CA LEU A 586 -4.62 -23.24 -8.02
C LEU A 586 -4.99 -24.10 -9.25
N THR A 587 -6.08 -24.85 -9.12
CA THR A 587 -6.72 -25.51 -10.27
C THR A 587 -7.60 -24.52 -11.04
N SER A 588 -7.93 -24.83 -12.30
CA SER A 588 -8.86 -24.02 -13.09
C SER A 588 -10.20 -23.81 -12.39
N GLU A 589 -10.73 -24.85 -11.72
CA GLU A 589 -11.99 -24.78 -10.98
C GLU A 589 -11.88 -23.84 -9.77
N GLN A 590 -10.74 -23.86 -9.08
CA GLN A 590 -10.47 -22.95 -7.96
C GLN A 590 -10.34 -21.50 -8.45
N ILE A 591 -9.75 -21.26 -9.61
CA ILE A 591 -9.66 -19.91 -10.18
C ILE A 591 -11.03 -19.42 -10.61
N LEU A 592 -11.76 -20.21 -11.40
CA LEU A 592 -13.10 -19.84 -11.88
C LEU A 592 -14.11 -19.62 -10.75
N SER A 593 -13.92 -20.24 -9.59
CA SER A 593 -14.76 -20.03 -8.41
C SER A 593 -14.34 -18.83 -7.55
N GLN A 594 -13.11 -18.33 -7.68
CA GLN A 594 -12.57 -17.21 -6.90
C GLN A 594 -12.46 -15.91 -7.71
N GLN A 595 -12.32 -15.99 -9.03
CA GLN A 595 -12.27 -14.82 -9.90
C GLN A 595 -13.58 -14.03 -9.82
N GLN A 596 -13.48 -12.73 -10.03
CA GLN A 596 -14.63 -11.83 -10.08
C GLN A 596 -14.47 -10.87 -11.24
N SER A 597 -15.60 -10.33 -11.70
CA SER A 597 -15.58 -9.14 -12.54
C SER A 597 -14.97 -7.98 -11.75
N LEU A 598 -14.05 -7.24 -12.36
CA LEU A 598 -13.41 -6.11 -11.69
C LEU A 598 -14.42 -5.01 -11.33
N GLU A 599 -15.55 -4.94 -12.04
CA GLU A 599 -16.70 -4.07 -11.71
C GLU A 599 -17.17 -4.19 -10.28
N HIS A 600 -17.08 -5.39 -9.73
CA HIS A 600 -17.49 -5.66 -8.37
C HIS A 600 -16.73 -4.81 -7.34
N TRP A 601 -15.46 -4.50 -7.59
CA TRP A 601 -14.58 -3.88 -6.58
C TRP A 601 -14.52 -2.35 -6.65
N TRP A 602 -14.82 -1.73 -7.80
CA TRP A 602 -14.94 -0.26 -7.88
C TRP A 602 -16.37 0.25 -7.72
N THR A 603 -17.37 -0.64 -7.68
CA THR A 603 -18.76 -0.23 -7.48
C THR A 603 -18.97 0.19 -6.02
N LEU A 604 -19.35 1.45 -5.80
CA LEU A 604 -19.77 1.93 -4.49
C LEU A 604 -21.08 1.24 -4.08
N LEU A 605 -21.01 0.31 -3.13
CA LEU A 605 -22.18 -0.40 -2.61
C LEU A 605 -22.93 0.45 -1.58
N GLY A 606 -24.24 0.58 -1.80
CA GLY A 606 -25.15 1.24 -0.86
C GLY A 606 -25.50 0.32 0.31
N THR A 607 -25.62 0.89 1.51
CA THR A 607 -26.09 0.17 2.70
C THR A 607 -27.49 0.63 3.05
N ILE A 608 -28.37 -0.32 3.34
CA ILE A 608 -29.73 -0.04 3.84
C ILE A 608 -29.78 -0.38 5.33
N ASN A 609 -30.19 0.59 6.14
CA ASN A 609 -30.48 0.42 7.57
C ASN A 609 -31.96 0.15 7.80
N LYS A 610 -32.82 0.80 7.02
CA LYS A 610 -34.27 0.70 7.12
C LYS A 610 -34.92 1.00 5.78
N ALA A 611 -35.95 0.24 5.42
CA ALA A 611 -36.80 0.52 4.28
C ALA A 611 -38.26 0.55 4.73
N GLN A 612 -38.98 1.60 4.35
CA GLN A 612 -40.36 1.82 4.74
C GLN A 612 -41.18 2.28 3.52
N VAL A 613 -42.45 1.86 3.48
CA VAL A 613 -43.45 2.39 2.55
C VAL A 613 -44.68 2.85 3.32
N ILE A 614 -45.13 4.06 3.00
CA ILE A 614 -46.39 4.61 3.50
C ILE A 614 -47.49 4.31 2.47
N LEU A 615 -48.53 3.63 2.93
CA LEU A 615 -49.72 3.30 2.17
C LEU A 615 -50.90 4.15 2.66
N ASN A 616 -51.38 5.05 1.80
CA ASN A 616 -52.63 5.78 2.04
C ASN A 616 -53.79 5.06 1.35
N VAL A 617 -54.54 4.27 2.13
CA VAL A 617 -55.69 3.48 1.67
C VAL A 617 -56.93 4.32 1.32
N SER A 618 -56.94 5.60 1.69
CA SER A 618 -58.08 6.51 1.59
C SER A 618 -58.11 7.28 0.27
N ASN A 619 -56.98 7.37 -0.44
CA ASN A 619 -56.83 8.10 -1.70
C ASN A 619 -56.90 7.14 -2.91
N PRO A 620 -57.85 7.31 -3.85
CA PRO A 620 -58.03 6.40 -4.99
C PRO A 620 -56.88 6.37 -6.01
N ASN A 621 -55.96 7.34 -5.96
CA ASN A 621 -54.72 7.31 -6.76
C ASN A 621 -53.55 6.58 -6.05
N GLY A 622 -53.73 6.22 -4.77
CA GLY A 622 -52.94 5.20 -4.05
C GLY A 622 -51.42 5.30 -4.18
N LYS A 623 -50.86 6.50 -4.04
CA LYS A 623 -49.42 6.72 -4.18
C LYS A 623 -48.68 6.09 -3.01
N LEU A 624 -47.83 5.11 -3.31
CA LEU A 624 -46.89 4.53 -2.36
C LEU A 624 -45.72 5.50 -2.20
N ILE A 625 -45.42 5.90 -0.96
CA ILE A 625 -44.24 6.74 -0.68
C ILE A 625 -43.22 5.86 0.02
N PHE A 626 -42.12 5.59 -0.66
CA PHE A 626 -41.00 4.83 -0.13
C PHE A 626 -40.00 5.76 0.53
N THR A 627 -39.46 5.33 1.67
CA THR A 627 -38.36 5.96 2.38
C THR A 627 -37.34 4.89 2.74
N ILE A 628 -36.11 5.08 2.30
CA ILE A 628 -34.98 4.18 2.54
C ILE A 628 -33.93 4.97 3.31
N GLU A 629 -33.61 4.54 4.52
CA GLU A 629 -32.53 5.09 5.33
C GLU A 629 -31.31 4.22 5.17
N GLY A 630 -30.16 4.83 4.93
CA GLY A 630 -28.96 4.11 4.55
C GLY A 630 -27.74 5.02 4.43
N SER A 631 -26.75 4.55 3.69
CA SER A 631 -25.55 5.30 3.34
C SER A 631 -25.04 4.87 1.96
N ASN A 632 -24.12 5.66 1.39
CA ASN A 632 -23.49 5.42 0.09
C ASN A 632 -24.49 5.34 -1.07
N MET A 633 -25.53 6.18 -1.03
CA MET A 633 -26.52 6.31 -2.09
C MET A 633 -26.16 7.50 -3.00
N VAL A 634 -26.01 7.27 -4.30
CA VAL A 634 -25.55 8.29 -5.26
C VAL A 634 -26.73 8.92 -5.99
N ARG A 635 -26.86 10.25 -5.87
CA ARG A 635 -27.98 11.00 -6.47
C ARG A 635 -27.93 10.93 -7.99
N GLY A 636 -29.08 10.67 -8.61
CA GLY A 636 -29.21 10.63 -10.07
C GLY A 636 -28.75 9.33 -10.73
N VAL A 637 -28.33 8.32 -9.97
CA VAL A 637 -27.99 6.98 -10.48
C VAL A 637 -28.43 5.84 -9.54
N LEU A 638 -29.03 6.17 -8.38
CA LEU A 638 -29.54 5.16 -7.47
C LEU A 638 -30.73 4.42 -8.09
N ASN A 639 -30.73 3.10 -7.94
CA ASN A 639 -31.80 2.19 -8.28
C ASN A 639 -32.22 1.40 -7.05
N VAL A 640 -33.51 1.16 -6.90
CA VAL A 640 -34.10 0.38 -5.81
C VAL A 640 -34.70 -0.90 -6.41
N LYS A 641 -34.29 -2.05 -5.89
CA LYS A 641 -34.89 -3.35 -6.24
C LYS A 641 -35.77 -3.82 -5.09
N ILE A 642 -37.03 -4.12 -5.41
CA ILE A 642 -38.03 -4.67 -4.49
C ILE A 642 -38.31 -6.10 -4.92
N ILE A 643 -38.22 -7.04 -3.97
CA ILE A 643 -38.41 -8.48 -4.20
C ILE A 643 -39.37 -9.07 -3.17
N GLU A 644 -40.13 -10.08 -3.57
CA GLU A 644 -40.95 -10.88 -2.65
C GLU A 644 -40.06 -11.90 -1.91
N ILE A 645 -39.96 -11.82 -0.58
CA ILE A 645 -39.06 -12.68 0.21
C ILE A 645 -39.78 -13.81 0.96
N GLY A 646 -41.11 -13.79 1.02
CA GLY A 646 -41.89 -14.87 1.62
C GLY A 646 -43.37 -14.57 1.79
N ASP A 647 -44.10 -15.56 2.30
CA ASP A 647 -45.48 -15.46 2.77
C ASP A 647 -45.51 -15.15 4.27
N LYS A 648 -46.47 -14.34 4.72
CA LYS A 648 -46.77 -14.18 6.15
C LYS A 648 -47.46 -15.45 6.66
N SER A 649 -47.07 -15.95 7.83
CA SER A 649 -47.73 -17.10 8.45
C SER A 649 -49.12 -16.72 8.97
N ASP A 650 -50.03 -17.71 9.06
CA ASP A 650 -51.40 -17.49 9.54
C ASP A 650 -51.45 -16.82 10.94
N ASP A 651 -50.42 -17.03 11.78
CA ASP A 651 -50.28 -16.43 13.12
C ASP A 651 -49.86 -14.94 13.10
N GLU A 652 -49.16 -14.47 12.06
CA GLU A 652 -48.77 -13.05 11.91
C GLU A 652 -49.91 -12.17 11.37
N THR A 653 -50.89 -12.77 10.70
CA THR A 653 -52.10 -12.08 10.23
C THR A 653 -53.02 -11.62 11.37
N ASP A 654 -52.95 -12.25 12.54
CA ASP A 654 -53.80 -11.95 13.71
C ASP A 654 -53.13 -11.00 14.73
N LEU A 655 -51.83 -10.70 14.58
CA LEU A 655 -51.04 -9.89 15.53
C LEU A 655 -51.06 -8.37 15.29
N GLU A 656 -51.75 -7.89 14.24
CA GLU A 656 -51.95 -6.44 14.00
C GLU A 656 -53.00 -5.80 14.94
N LEU A 657 -53.52 -6.52 15.94
CA LEU A 657 -54.40 -5.96 16.96
C LEU A 657 -53.88 -6.21 18.39
N ASN A 658 -53.04 -5.28 18.87
CA ASN A 658 -52.57 -5.06 20.25
C ASN A 658 -51.22 -5.70 20.64
N GLY A 659 -50.21 -4.85 20.96
CA GLY A 659 -49.18 -5.24 21.94
C GLY A 659 -47.72 -4.81 21.76
N LEU A 660 -47.41 -3.60 21.27
CA LEU A 660 -46.04 -3.06 21.38
C LEU A 660 -45.73 -2.67 22.84
N LYS A 661 -45.18 -3.61 23.64
CA LYS A 661 -44.42 -3.29 24.86
C LYS A 661 -43.51 -4.41 25.42
N ASP A 662 -43.71 -5.68 25.08
CA ASP A 662 -43.01 -6.77 25.80
C ASP A 662 -41.80 -7.42 25.07
N GLN A 663 -41.49 -7.08 23.82
CA GLN A 663 -40.35 -7.69 23.11
C GLN A 663 -39.00 -6.98 23.33
N LYS A 664 -38.99 -5.73 23.79
CA LYS A 664 -37.75 -4.94 24.00
C LYS A 664 -36.91 -5.44 25.20
N GLN A 665 -37.51 -6.20 26.12
CA GLN A 665 -36.84 -6.68 27.33
C GLN A 665 -36.17 -8.06 27.16
N LYS A 666 -36.63 -8.87 26.19
CA LYS A 666 -36.09 -10.22 25.94
C LYS A 666 -34.83 -10.20 25.06
N TYR A 667 -34.74 -9.25 24.12
CA TYR A 667 -33.56 -9.07 23.25
C TYR A 667 -32.38 -8.41 24.01
N ASN A 668 -32.65 -7.47 24.91
CA ASN A 668 -31.62 -6.82 25.74
C ASN A 668 -30.99 -7.77 26.77
N ASN A 669 -31.72 -8.80 27.22
CA ASN A 669 -31.18 -9.79 28.17
C ASN A 669 -30.31 -10.87 27.51
N MET A 670 -30.44 -11.14 26.21
CA MET A 670 -29.51 -12.04 25.49
C MET A 670 -28.20 -11.33 25.09
N ASN A 671 -28.23 -10.03 24.78
CA ASN A 671 -27.02 -9.28 24.41
C ASN A 671 -26.11 -8.93 25.60
N ASN A 672 -26.60 -8.98 26.84
CA ASN A 672 -25.79 -8.76 28.04
C ASN A 672 -24.98 -9.99 28.49
N GLN A 673 -25.26 -11.19 27.96
CA GLN A 673 -24.43 -12.38 28.19
C GLN A 673 -23.37 -12.62 27.10
N ILE A 674 -23.49 -11.97 25.94
CA ILE A 674 -22.52 -12.11 24.83
C ILE A 674 -21.44 -11.01 24.86
N LYS A 675 -21.69 -9.88 25.54
CA LYS A 675 -20.73 -8.76 25.69
C LYS A 675 -19.52 -9.01 26.62
N VAL A 676 -19.38 -10.21 27.19
CA VAL A 676 -18.24 -10.57 28.06
C VAL A 676 -17.16 -11.40 27.33
N ILE A 677 -17.37 -11.81 26.07
CA ILE A 677 -16.44 -12.71 25.36
C ILE A 677 -15.85 -12.15 24.03
N LEU A 678 -16.14 -10.91 23.61
CA LEU A 678 -15.53 -10.37 22.38
C LEU A 678 -14.99 -8.94 22.49
N ALA A 679 -13.69 -8.85 22.78
CA ALA A 679 -12.71 -7.97 22.14
C ALA A 679 -11.29 -8.47 22.50
N PRO A 680 -10.25 -8.39 21.63
CA PRO A 680 -10.19 -8.34 20.17
C PRO A 680 -9.39 -9.54 19.60
N ILE A 681 -9.96 -10.32 18.67
CA ILE A 681 -9.16 -11.31 17.92
C ILE A 681 -8.80 -10.72 16.56
N LYS A 682 -7.52 -10.40 16.44
CA LYS A 682 -6.79 -10.15 15.19
C LYS A 682 -6.96 -11.32 14.22
N TYR A 683 -7.04 -10.97 12.94
CA TYR A 683 -6.96 -11.83 11.76
C TYR A 683 -6.01 -13.04 11.95
N ILE A 684 -6.58 -14.24 11.87
CA ILE A 684 -5.88 -15.49 11.57
C ILE A 684 -6.62 -16.16 10.40
N ASN A 685 -5.88 -16.51 9.37
CA ASN A 685 -6.30 -17.30 8.22
C ASN A 685 -6.92 -18.64 8.61
N ASN A 686 -8.06 -18.99 8.02
CA ASN A 686 -8.25 -20.17 7.15
C ASN A 686 -9.72 -20.65 7.12
N ASN A 687 -10.17 -20.97 5.91
CA ASN A 687 -11.15 -21.99 5.57
C ASN A 687 -12.54 -21.90 6.22
N TYR A 688 -13.43 -21.15 5.59
CA TYR A 688 -14.87 -21.46 5.62
C TYR A 688 -15.28 -22.15 4.32
N GLN A 689 -15.49 -23.46 4.40
CA GLN A 689 -16.37 -24.17 3.47
C GLN A 689 -17.79 -23.60 3.61
N PRO A 690 -18.48 -23.19 2.53
CA PRO A 690 -19.85 -22.74 2.64
C PRO A 690 -20.75 -23.96 2.92
N ILE A 691 -21.37 -23.97 4.10
CA ILE A 691 -22.61 -24.72 4.29
C ILE A 691 -23.62 -24.13 3.31
N ALA A 692 -24.09 -24.96 2.38
CA ALA A 692 -25.01 -24.61 1.32
C ALA A 692 -26.19 -23.75 1.82
N LYS A 693 -26.13 -22.43 1.60
CA LYS A 693 -27.32 -21.59 1.50
C LYS A 693 -27.89 -21.84 0.11
N LYS A 694 -29.04 -22.52 0.10
CA LYS A 694 -29.96 -22.69 -1.04
C LYS A 694 -29.91 -21.46 -1.95
N SER A 695 -29.60 -21.66 -3.23
CA SER A 695 -29.60 -20.60 -4.23
C SER A 695 -30.99 -19.95 -4.31
N LEU A 696 -31.02 -18.62 -4.20
CA LEU A 696 -32.15 -17.79 -4.58
C LEU A 696 -32.04 -17.58 -6.10
N GLN A 697 -32.58 -18.49 -6.89
CA GLN A 697 -32.51 -18.40 -8.35
C GLN A 697 -33.85 -18.52 -9.08
N ASP A 698 -34.97 -18.42 -8.37
CA ASP A 698 -36.30 -18.27 -8.97
C ASP A 698 -37.12 -17.26 -8.16
N GLN A 699 -37.17 -15.98 -8.57
CA GLN A 699 -38.16 -15.04 -8.04
C GLN A 699 -38.85 -14.29 -9.19
N GLN A 700 -40.14 -14.61 -9.37
CA GLN A 700 -40.96 -14.26 -10.51
C GLN A 700 -41.59 -12.84 -10.42
N ASN A 701 -41.25 -12.06 -9.38
CA ASN A 701 -41.82 -10.74 -9.08
C ASN A 701 -40.73 -9.80 -8.53
N GLU A 702 -39.79 -9.37 -9.38
CA GLU A 702 -38.84 -8.29 -9.06
C GLU A 702 -39.27 -6.96 -9.68
N ILE A 703 -39.13 -5.87 -8.93
CA ILE A 703 -39.35 -4.50 -9.41
C ILE A 703 -38.04 -3.73 -9.25
N ILE A 704 -37.53 -3.14 -10.33
CA ILE A 704 -36.38 -2.23 -10.29
C ILE A 704 -36.87 -0.82 -10.63
N TRP A 705 -36.70 0.10 -9.69
CA TRP A 705 -37.10 1.49 -9.80
C TRP A 705 -35.87 2.42 -9.83
N PRO A 706 -35.83 3.48 -10.66
CA PRO A 706 -36.77 3.76 -11.75
C PRO A 706 -36.64 2.76 -12.91
N PRO A 707 -37.69 2.57 -13.73
CA PRO A 707 -37.62 1.81 -14.99
C PRO A 707 -36.54 2.37 -15.93
N GLU A 708 -35.99 1.55 -16.84
CA GLU A 708 -34.87 1.96 -17.74
C GLU A 708 -35.20 3.19 -18.61
N ASN A 709 -36.48 3.43 -18.88
CA ASN A 709 -36.94 4.51 -19.75
C ASN A 709 -37.39 5.77 -19.01
N GLU A 710 -37.25 5.82 -17.68
CA GLU A 710 -37.63 6.98 -16.86
C GLU A 710 -36.42 7.75 -16.33
N SER A 711 -36.61 9.02 -15.98
CA SER A 711 -35.54 9.91 -15.52
C SER A 711 -34.89 9.40 -14.23
N ASN A 712 -33.54 9.35 -14.21
CA ASN A 712 -32.79 8.97 -13.01
C ASN A 712 -32.96 9.94 -11.81
N ASN A 713 -33.66 11.08 -11.98
CA ASN A 713 -34.00 11.98 -10.88
C ASN A 713 -35.27 11.54 -10.10
N ALA A 714 -35.78 10.33 -10.36
CA ALA A 714 -37.00 9.81 -9.74
C ALA A 714 -36.88 9.51 -8.23
N ILE A 715 -35.64 9.41 -7.71
CA ILE A 715 -35.38 9.18 -6.28
C ILE A 715 -34.69 10.41 -5.70
N ASN A 716 -35.36 11.08 -4.76
CA ASN A 716 -34.74 12.16 -3.99
C ASN A 716 -33.81 11.54 -2.95
N ILE A 717 -32.65 12.15 -2.72
CA ILE A 717 -31.69 11.70 -1.69
C ILE A 717 -31.31 12.91 -0.86
N ASP A 718 -31.59 12.86 0.43
CA ASP A 718 -31.16 13.83 1.42
C ASP A 718 -29.95 13.30 2.20
N GLY A 719 -28.92 14.13 2.37
CA GLY A 719 -27.65 13.75 2.98
C GLY A 719 -26.49 13.57 1.98
N GLU A 720 -25.27 13.58 2.50
CA GLU A 720 -24.03 13.44 1.71
C GLU A 720 -23.57 11.97 1.64
N ILE A 721 -22.82 11.62 0.60
CA ILE A 721 -22.20 10.29 0.46
C ILE A 721 -21.29 10.01 1.67
N ASN A 722 -21.18 8.75 2.11
CA ASN A 722 -20.48 8.30 3.32
C ASN A 722 -21.10 8.79 4.66
N THR A 723 -22.25 9.46 4.62
CA THR A 723 -23.01 9.83 5.82
C THR A 723 -24.35 9.09 5.86
N ALA A 724 -25.12 9.30 6.93
CA ALA A 724 -26.51 8.84 6.95
C ALA A 724 -27.30 9.62 5.90
N GLN A 725 -27.95 8.88 5.00
CA GLN A 725 -28.74 9.41 3.90
C GLN A 725 -30.16 8.84 3.94
N THR A 726 -31.10 9.61 3.41
CA THR A 726 -32.50 9.21 3.24
C THR A 726 -32.87 9.33 1.78
N ALA A 727 -33.22 8.22 1.15
CA ALA A 727 -33.74 8.18 -0.21
C ALA A 727 -35.26 8.05 -0.19
N SER A 728 -35.96 8.89 -0.96
CA SER A 728 -37.42 8.91 -1.04
C SER A 728 -37.92 8.96 -2.47
N PHE A 729 -38.91 8.14 -2.78
CA PHE A 729 -39.56 8.12 -4.09
C PHE A 729 -41.01 7.68 -3.98
N GLY A 730 -41.80 8.05 -4.99
CA GLY A 730 -43.21 7.67 -5.08
C GLY A 730 -43.42 6.69 -6.23
N MET A 731 -44.24 5.67 -5.99
CA MET A 731 -44.78 4.82 -7.06
C MET A 731 -46.29 4.97 -7.12
N ASP A 732 -46.83 5.02 -8.33
CA ASP A 732 -48.26 4.97 -8.56
C ASP A 732 -48.75 3.51 -8.54
N ASP A 733 -50.00 3.30 -8.14
CA ASP A 733 -50.67 1.98 -8.01
C ASP A 733 -50.10 1.06 -6.92
N TYR A 734 -50.80 0.97 -5.79
CA TYR A 734 -50.44 0.08 -4.67
C TYR A 734 -50.80 -1.40 -4.87
N LYS A 735 -51.54 -1.78 -5.93
CA LYS A 735 -52.13 -3.12 -6.06
C LYS A 735 -51.11 -4.25 -6.18
N TRP A 736 -49.89 -3.95 -6.62
CA TRP A 736 -48.81 -4.93 -6.68
C TRP A 736 -48.29 -5.32 -5.29
N LEU A 737 -48.45 -4.44 -4.29
CA LEU A 737 -47.97 -4.65 -2.93
C LEU A 737 -49.01 -5.40 -2.09
N ASN A 738 -48.93 -6.74 -2.08
CA ASN A 738 -49.82 -7.60 -1.28
C ASN A 738 -49.33 -7.75 0.18
N TYR A 739 -49.19 -6.62 0.88
CA TYR A 739 -48.60 -6.57 2.23
C TYR A 739 -49.35 -7.38 3.30
N LYS A 740 -50.61 -7.76 3.06
CA LYS A 740 -51.41 -8.59 3.97
C LYS A 740 -50.99 -10.05 3.95
N LYS A 741 -50.43 -10.53 2.84
CA LYS A 741 -50.07 -11.95 2.66
C LYS A 741 -48.58 -12.17 2.40
N LYS A 742 -47.87 -11.14 1.93
CA LYS A 742 -46.50 -11.24 1.45
C LYS A 742 -45.56 -10.37 2.28
N LEU A 743 -44.32 -10.83 2.41
CA LEU A 743 -43.18 -10.06 2.90
C LEU A 743 -42.34 -9.61 1.70
N TYR A 744 -41.89 -8.36 1.74
CA TYR A 744 -41.09 -7.75 0.70
C TYR A 744 -39.72 -7.35 1.25
N GLY A 745 -38.69 -7.53 0.43
CA GLY A 745 -37.32 -7.09 0.70
C GLY A 745 -36.91 -5.97 -0.26
N VAL A 746 -36.03 -5.10 0.20
CA VAL A 746 -35.47 -3.98 -0.56
C VAL A 746 -33.96 -4.10 -0.66
N LEU A 747 -33.45 -3.83 -1.85
CA LEU A 747 -32.04 -3.67 -2.18
C LEU A 747 -31.84 -2.35 -2.94
N ILE A 748 -30.63 -1.82 -2.94
CA ILE A 748 -30.24 -0.63 -3.70
C ILE A 748 -29.01 -0.90 -4.56
N SER A 749 -28.84 -0.11 -5.62
CA SER A 749 -27.69 -0.17 -6.51
C SER A 749 -27.38 1.23 -7.06
N ASN A 750 -26.12 1.62 -7.12
CA ASN A 750 -25.71 2.88 -7.76
C ASN A 750 -25.37 2.72 -9.25
N ASN A 751 -25.37 1.48 -9.77
CA ASN A 751 -25.04 1.17 -11.15
C ASN A 751 -26.08 0.27 -11.85
N ARG A 752 -27.24 0.04 -11.20
CA ARG A 752 -28.34 -0.83 -11.64
C ARG A 752 -27.98 -2.32 -11.82
N ASN A 753 -26.72 -2.70 -11.63
CA ASN A 753 -26.20 -4.03 -11.90
C ASN A 753 -25.97 -4.83 -10.61
N ILE A 754 -25.32 -4.21 -9.63
CA ILE A 754 -24.93 -4.85 -8.38
C ILE A 754 -25.82 -4.29 -7.27
N PHE A 755 -26.67 -5.15 -6.70
CA PHE A 755 -27.63 -4.77 -5.68
C PHE A 755 -27.17 -5.21 -4.30
N SER A 756 -27.15 -4.28 -3.36
CA SER A 756 -26.77 -4.47 -1.96
C SER A 756 -27.88 -4.02 -1.02
N GLY A 757 -27.88 -4.52 0.22
CA GLY A 757 -28.87 -4.14 1.22
C GLY A 757 -28.27 -4.01 2.60
N LYS A 758 -28.61 -4.95 3.49
CA LYS A 758 -28.19 -4.90 4.89
C LYS A 758 -26.67 -4.92 4.99
N ASP A 759 -26.10 -4.01 5.78
CA ASP A 759 -24.65 -3.89 6.01
C ASP A 759 -23.81 -3.74 4.70
N GLY A 760 -24.45 -3.36 3.58
CA GLY A 760 -23.81 -3.25 2.27
C GLY A 760 -23.55 -4.60 1.58
N ILE A 761 -24.09 -5.70 2.11
CA ILE A 761 -23.89 -7.05 1.57
C ILE A 761 -24.72 -7.25 0.29
N GLN A 762 -24.09 -7.78 -0.76
CA GLN A 762 -24.75 -8.05 -2.03
C GLN A 762 -25.88 -9.07 -1.87
N ASN A 763 -27.03 -8.77 -2.48
CA ASN A 763 -28.24 -9.60 -2.47
C ASN A 763 -28.83 -9.88 -1.07
N GLU A 764 -28.37 -9.21 0.00
CA GLU A 764 -28.95 -9.33 1.34
C GLU A 764 -30.01 -8.23 1.56
N ALA A 765 -31.26 -8.54 1.21
CA ALA A 765 -32.35 -7.56 1.25
C ALA A 765 -32.76 -7.16 2.68
N VAL A 766 -33.13 -5.90 2.86
CA VAL A 766 -33.75 -5.38 4.10
C VAL A 766 -35.26 -5.49 4.00
N LEU A 767 -35.92 -5.94 5.07
CA LEU A 767 -37.38 -6.05 5.13
C LEU A 767 -38.04 -4.68 4.90
N LEU A 768 -39.03 -4.63 4.00
CA LEU A 768 -39.86 -3.45 3.75
C LEU A 768 -40.93 -3.32 4.84
N GLU A 769 -40.81 -2.31 5.70
CA GLU A 769 -41.84 -1.97 6.67
C GLU A 769 -43.01 -1.25 6.00
N VAL A 770 -44.24 -1.73 6.20
CA VAL A 770 -45.45 -1.11 5.64
C VAL A 770 -46.16 -0.33 6.73
N VAL A 771 -46.36 0.97 6.52
CA VAL A 771 -47.11 1.87 7.42
C VAL A 771 -48.42 2.26 6.74
N ILE A 772 -49.54 2.10 7.44
CA ILE A 772 -50.87 2.43 6.92
C ILE A 772 -51.27 3.79 7.48
N GLU A 773 -51.51 4.76 6.60
CA GLU A 773 -52.19 6.01 6.96
C GLU A 773 -53.70 5.80 6.87
N GLU A 774 -54.34 5.63 8.03
CA GLU A 774 -55.80 5.70 8.13
C GLU A 774 -56.22 7.17 8.27
N ASP A 775 -57.12 7.62 7.41
CA ASP A 775 -57.73 8.94 7.52
C ASP A 775 -58.63 8.93 8.76
N ASP A 776 -58.17 9.56 9.84
CA ASP A 776 -58.86 9.70 11.14
C ASP A 776 -60.16 10.53 11.08
N SER A 777 -60.78 10.64 9.90
CA SER A 777 -62.00 11.40 9.69
C SER A 777 -63.28 10.71 10.16
N LYS A 778 -63.23 9.45 10.66
CA LYS A 778 -64.44 8.76 11.15
C LYS A 778 -64.22 7.77 12.30
N VAL A 779 -63.82 8.24 13.49
CA VAL A 779 -64.12 7.49 14.72
C VAL A 779 -64.57 8.44 15.84
N PHE A 780 -65.86 8.80 15.84
CA PHE A 780 -66.49 9.28 17.06
C PHE A 780 -66.52 8.11 18.06
N THR A 781 -65.54 8.06 18.97
CA THR A 781 -65.45 7.04 20.00
C THR A 781 -66.65 7.14 20.95
N VAL A 782 -67.32 6.01 21.17
CA VAL A 782 -68.52 5.83 22.03
C VAL A 782 -68.36 6.50 23.40
N TRP A 783 -67.13 6.61 23.91
CA TRP A 783 -66.80 7.31 25.15
C TRP A 783 -67.15 8.81 25.16
N MET A 784 -67.05 9.54 24.04
CA MET A 784 -67.49 10.93 23.99
C MET A 784 -69.02 11.05 24.11
N ILE A 785 -69.78 10.11 23.54
CA ILE A 785 -71.24 10.07 23.69
C ILE A 785 -71.60 9.77 25.15
N VAL A 786 -70.87 8.86 25.81
CA VAL A 786 -71.04 8.58 27.24
C VAL A 786 -70.69 9.81 28.10
N LEU A 787 -69.64 10.56 27.77
CA LEU A 787 -69.28 11.79 28.50
C LEU A 787 -70.32 12.92 28.33
N ILE A 788 -70.92 13.05 27.14
CA ILE A 788 -72.01 14.02 26.92
C ILE A 788 -73.27 13.62 27.70
N VAL A 789 -73.60 12.33 27.75
CA VAL A 789 -74.76 11.83 28.51
C VAL A 789 -74.53 11.93 30.03
N VAL A 790 -73.34 11.56 30.51
CA VAL A 790 -73.01 11.67 31.95
C VAL A 790 -72.91 13.14 32.38
N GLY A 791 -72.31 14.00 31.55
CA GLY A 791 -72.26 15.44 31.80
C GLY A 791 -73.65 16.07 31.88
N SER A 792 -74.57 15.68 30.99
CA SER A 792 -75.95 16.20 31.03
C SER A 792 -76.75 15.70 32.24
N VAL A 793 -76.52 14.49 32.74
CA VAL A 793 -77.14 14.00 33.99
C VAL A 793 -76.62 14.76 35.24
N VAL A 794 -75.32 15.07 35.30
CA VAL A 794 -74.73 15.85 36.41
C VAL A 794 -75.22 17.31 36.39
N VAL A 795 -75.35 17.92 35.21
CA VAL A 795 -75.90 19.28 35.08
C VAL A 795 -77.38 19.31 35.48
N ILE A 796 -78.18 18.32 35.09
CA ILE A 796 -79.59 18.24 35.52
C ILE A 796 -79.68 18.03 37.04
N GLY A 797 -78.86 17.14 37.61
CA GLY A 797 -78.81 16.91 39.06
C GLY A 797 -78.41 18.15 39.86
N THR A 798 -77.43 18.92 39.39
CA THR A 798 -77.00 20.16 40.04
C THR A 798 -78.06 21.26 39.92
N VAL A 799 -78.74 21.40 38.78
CA VAL A 799 -79.85 22.36 38.63
C VAL A 799 -81.02 22.01 39.55
N VAL A 800 -81.39 20.73 39.66
CA VAL A 800 -82.44 20.28 40.59
C VAL A 800 -82.04 20.55 42.04
N PHE A 801 -80.78 20.26 42.40
CA PHE A 801 -80.26 20.55 43.74
C PHE A 801 -80.28 22.04 44.06
N VAL A 802 -79.84 22.89 43.13
CA VAL A 802 -79.87 24.36 43.29
C VAL A 802 -81.31 24.86 43.43
N VAL A 803 -82.25 24.35 42.65
CA VAL A 803 -83.68 24.72 42.79
C VAL A 803 -84.23 24.30 44.15
N LEU A 804 -83.95 23.08 44.60
CA LEU A 804 -84.36 22.59 45.93
C LEU A 804 -83.70 23.40 47.06
N PHE A 805 -82.43 23.77 46.90
CA PHE A 805 -81.68 24.60 47.84
C PHE A 805 -82.22 26.03 47.89
N LEU A 806 -82.58 26.63 46.75
CA LEU A 806 -83.23 27.94 46.71
C LEU A 806 -84.64 27.91 47.33
N VAL A 807 -85.41 26.84 47.13
CA VAL A 807 -86.69 26.63 47.82
C VAL A 807 -86.49 26.48 49.33
N TYR A 808 -85.44 25.78 49.76
CA TYR A 808 -85.05 25.65 51.17
C TYR A 808 -84.62 26.98 51.79
N LEU A 809 -83.80 27.78 51.10
CA LEU A 809 -83.38 29.12 51.53
C LEU A 809 -84.57 30.07 51.64
N LYS A 810 -85.51 30.03 50.68
CA LYS A 810 -86.76 30.82 50.74
C LYS A 810 -87.65 30.42 51.92
N LYS A 811 -87.56 29.15 52.37
CA LYS A 811 -88.26 28.64 53.56
C LYS A 811 -87.55 29.03 54.87
N LEU A 812 -86.23 29.25 54.85
CA LEU A 812 -85.45 29.79 55.97
C LEU A 812 -85.63 31.30 56.13
N GLU A 813 -85.75 32.05 55.04
CA GLU A 813 -85.94 33.51 55.06
C GLU A 813 -87.32 33.92 55.62
N GLN A 814 -88.32 33.02 55.55
CA GLN A 814 -89.61 33.21 56.23
C GLN A 814 -89.59 32.88 57.74
N ARG A 815 -88.51 32.29 58.28
CA ARG A 815 -88.36 31.99 59.72
C ARG A 815 -87.52 33.01 60.50
N HIS A 816 -86.86 33.97 59.83
CA HIS A 816 -85.94 34.93 60.47
C HIS A 816 -86.33 36.40 60.30
N LYS A 817 -87.62 36.72 60.12
CA LYS A 817 -88.16 38.08 60.37
C LYS A 817 -88.80 38.15 61.75
N GLY A 818 -87.97 38.15 62.77
CA GLY A 818 -88.38 38.35 64.16
C GLY A 818 -87.16 38.66 65.03
N GLN A 819 -87.10 39.92 65.49
CA GLN A 819 -86.15 40.51 66.44
C GLN A 819 -84.87 41.13 65.86
N ARG A 820 -84.47 42.21 66.54
CA ARG A 820 -83.98 43.52 66.07
C ARG A 820 -82.97 44.04 67.11
N PHE A 821 -82.20 45.06 66.73
CA PHE A 821 -81.33 45.94 67.53
C PHE A 821 -79.95 45.38 67.89
N ASP A 822 -78.86 46.15 67.95
CA ASP A 822 -78.39 47.43 67.38
C ASP A 822 -76.94 47.60 67.90
N ASP A 823 -76.22 48.58 67.33
CA ASP A 823 -75.01 49.25 67.84
C ASP A 823 -73.66 48.50 67.76
N GLN A 824 -72.50 49.15 67.57
CA GLN A 824 -72.03 50.35 66.85
C GLN A 824 -70.50 50.37 67.11
N TYR A 825 -69.70 50.96 66.19
CA TYR A 825 -68.30 51.44 66.38
C TYR A 825 -67.18 50.38 66.56
N SER A 826 -65.94 50.47 66.04
CA SER A 826 -65.20 51.30 65.07
C SER A 826 -63.71 50.84 65.09
N ILE A 827 -63.11 50.55 63.92
CA ILE A 827 -61.79 50.96 63.31
C ILE A 827 -60.71 51.60 64.25
N PRO A 828 -59.35 51.50 64.09
CA PRO A 828 -58.50 51.29 62.86
C PRO A 828 -57.18 50.46 62.95
N GLU A 829 -56.55 50.26 61.75
CA GLU A 829 -55.10 50.32 61.34
C GLU A 829 -54.02 49.51 62.13
N GLU A 830 -52.88 49.04 61.60
CA GLU A 830 -52.03 49.35 60.43
C GLU A 830 -50.92 48.26 60.31
N THR A 831 -50.32 48.11 59.10
CA THR A 831 -48.90 47.74 58.79
C THR A 831 -48.32 46.36 59.20
N ALA A 832 -47.29 45.75 58.58
CA ALA A 832 -46.54 45.85 57.32
C ALA A 832 -45.48 44.70 57.31
N GLY A 833 -44.86 44.41 56.16
CA GLY A 833 -43.52 43.78 56.04
C GLY A 833 -43.52 42.37 55.44
N SER A 834 -43.28 42.19 54.13
CA SER A 834 -41.96 42.08 53.44
C SER A 834 -41.22 40.77 53.77
N SER A 835 -40.72 39.96 52.84
CA SER A 835 -39.78 40.26 51.74
C SER A 835 -39.82 39.13 50.69
N SER A 836 -40.14 39.42 49.42
CA SER A 836 -39.25 39.68 48.27
C SER A 836 -38.52 38.46 47.67
N SER A 837 -38.87 38.25 46.40
CA SER A 837 -38.41 37.33 45.35
C SER A 837 -37.05 37.69 44.75
N GLU A 838 -36.41 36.71 44.09
CA GLU A 838 -35.64 36.95 42.86
C GLU A 838 -36.00 35.89 41.80
N TYR A 839 -36.13 36.38 40.56
CA TYR A 839 -36.75 35.75 39.39
C TYR A 839 -35.71 35.62 38.27
N ASN A 840 -35.59 34.39 37.74
CA ASN A 840 -35.71 34.02 36.33
C ASN A 840 -34.68 34.33 35.21
N ASN A 841 -34.48 33.23 34.45
CA ASN A 841 -34.54 33.05 32.98
C ASN A 841 -33.30 33.20 32.09
N ASN A 842 -32.96 32.04 31.50
CA ASN A 842 -32.88 31.70 30.06
C ASN A 842 -32.11 32.59 29.08
N TYR A 843 -31.18 31.94 28.37
CA TYR A 843 -31.31 31.68 26.93
C TYR A 843 -31.01 30.21 26.63
#